data_AF-A0A6L8CBB4-F1
#
_entry.id   AF-A0A6L8CBB4-F1
#
_cell.length_a   1.000
_cell.length_b   1.000
_cell.length_c   1.000
_cell.angle_alpha   90.00
_cell.angle_beta   90.00
_cell.angle_gamma   90.00
#
_symmetry.space_group_name_H-M   'P 1'
#
loop_
_entity.id
_entity.type
_entity.pdbx_description
1 polymer ?
#
loop_
_entity_poly.entity_id
_entity_poly.type
_entity_poly.pdbx_seq_one_letter_code
_entity_poly.pdbx_strand_id
1 'polypeptide(L)'
;MACLPLRNSRMFRWLLLCIFIFTSCTSSTPTSTVQMAEELAFIADETDMYPRGNAHANRARVAELKKVTPPTAPSERIQYESLLGTELLRAGESEEAVIIFEGIMESMQAYPNAGDPLRQLAIMDHLALSYLRIGEQENCLINHTAARCLFPIDPAGVHTQRRGSEMAIQWYEQILSQDSTDLNSLWLLNLAHMTLGSYPDGIDPKWRIPMESWQPTTAIRRFTDVAPHLGVDVMALSGGVVLEDLSGDGWLDLMVSSWGLRDPLLYFENNGNGGFEERTEEAGLTGLTGGLNLVHADYDNDGDQDVLVLRGAWLDEGHPNSLLRNNGRGRFEDVTREAGIYSRNPTQTAAWSDFDRDGDLDLFIGNESNPMAGRNPNEFFVNQGDGTFVEASRDYGLARMGYTKAVVWGDYNNDGWPDLFISRYREPNQLFQNQEGKTFIDVGDIAGIREPMDSFPAWFWDFDQDGWLDLFVSGWRATAGDIAAEFLGIPGNDEKPRLYRNLQDGTFEDVTEQTGLNKVMYTMGSNYGDLDGDGWLDFYVGTGDPNLRALMPNRMFRNVNGVRFEEVTTHGGFGHLQKGHGVAFGDIDHDGDQDVYQVMGGAFEGDLARNTLFENPGHGNGWVILSLEGTTSNYSGMGARISVVTDADTLYRVVGTGASFGSSPLRVEIGLGKATSINQIEVKWPAPESVDTFRNVPMKQLIRLREGDSEFEVVSLKPVRLGGTNP
;
A
#
# COMPACT_ATOMS: atom_id res chain seq x y z
N MET A 1 81.17 44.17 -11.36
CA MET A 1 80.76 45.56 -11.65
C MET A 1 79.82 45.54 -12.84
N ALA A 2 78.70 46.27 -12.74
CA ALA A 2 77.65 46.62 -13.72
C ALA A 2 77.90 46.24 -15.20
N CYS A 3 76.92 45.90 -16.05
CA CYS A 3 75.48 46.12 -16.07
C CYS A 3 74.89 45.18 -17.15
N LEU A 4 73.74 44.57 -16.91
CA LEU A 4 72.93 43.81 -17.89
C LEU A 4 71.73 44.67 -18.30
N PRO A 5 71.18 44.45 -19.51
CA PRO A 5 69.76 44.62 -19.68
C PRO A 5 69.05 43.44 -20.38
N LEU A 6 67.78 43.28 -19.99
CA LEU A 6 66.62 42.83 -20.78
C LEU A 6 66.48 41.33 -21.12
N ARG A 7 65.64 40.63 -20.33
CA ARG A 7 64.28 40.15 -20.69
C ARG A 7 63.89 38.95 -19.83
N ASN A 8 62.96 39.12 -18.90
CA ASN A 8 61.68 38.41 -18.87
C ASN A 8 60.89 38.75 -17.60
N SER A 9 59.59 38.87 -17.79
CA SER A 9 58.64 39.71 -17.08
C SER A 9 57.86 39.00 -15.97
N ARG A 10 57.83 39.61 -14.78
CA ARG A 10 56.79 39.57 -13.73
C ARG A 10 56.83 40.98 -13.09
N MET A 11 55.76 41.69 -12.73
CA MET A 11 54.58 41.31 -11.94
C MET A 11 53.59 42.51 -11.87
N PHE A 12 52.34 42.25 -11.39
CA PHE A 12 51.27 43.17 -10.93
C PHE A 12 50.36 43.83 -12.01
N ARG A 13 49.01 43.91 -11.88
CA ARG A 13 48.10 43.85 -10.72
C ARG A 13 46.61 43.71 -11.20
N TRP A 14 45.76 43.01 -10.43
CA TRP A 14 44.27 43.04 -10.34
C TRP A 14 43.38 42.61 -11.53
N LEU A 15 42.84 41.38 -11.48
CA LEU A 15 41.40 41.05 -11.31
C LEU A 15 41.28 39.51 -11.33
N LEU A 16 41.00 38.89 -10.17
CA LEU A 16 40.61 37.47 -10.10
C LEU A 16 39.10 37.40 -10.33
N LEU A 17 38.71 37.13 -11.57
CA LEU A 17 37.39 36.57 -11.87
C LEU A 17 37.55 35.05 -11.76
N CYS A 18 37.10 34.47 -10.64
CA CYS A 18 36.92 33.04 -10.52
C CYS A 18 35.82 32.61 -11.49
N ILE A 19 36.20 32.18 -12.70
CA ILE A 19 35.33 31.36 -13.52
C ILE A 19 35.54 29.93 -13.01
N PHE A 20 34.74 29.54 -12.03
CA PHE A 20 34.45 28.12 -11.84
C PHE A 20 33.76 27.66 -13.12
N ILE A 21 34.45 26.82 -13.88
CA ILE A 21 33.78 25.97 -14.86
C ILE A 21 33.04 24.94 -14.00
N PHE A 22 31.79 25.24 -13.66
CA PHE A 22 30.82 24.19 -13.41
C PHE A 22 30.61 23.52 -14.78
N THR A 23 31.36 22.45 -15.04
CA THR A 23 30.85 21.40 -15.92
C THR A 23 29.64 20.84 -15.19
N SER A 24 28.46 21.37 -15.49
CA SER A 24 27.22 20.63 -15.28
C SER A 24 27.37 19.32 -16.03
N CYS A 25 27.64 18.24 -15.32
CA CYS A 25 27.27 16.91 -15.80
C CYS A 25 25.75 16.92 -15.88
N THR A 26 25.20 17.42 -16.99
CA THR A 26 23.84 17.05 -17.37
C THR A 26 23.96 15.59 -17.78
N SER A 27 23.77 14.67 -16.83
CA SER A 27 23.57 13.27 -17.15
C SER A 27 22.33 13.21 -18.03
N SER A 28 22.51 12.91 -19.32
CA SER A 28 21.37 12.64 -20.19
C SER A 28 20.59 11.47 -19.62
N THR A 29 19.26 11.58 -19.53
CA THR A 29 18.38 10.47 -19.18
C THR A 29 18.69 9.26 -20.06
N PRO A 30 18.82 8.05 -19.50
CA PRO A 30 19.09 6.85 -20.28
C PRO A 30 18.03 6.61 -21.36
N THR A 31 18.45 6.06 -22.50
CA THR A 31 17.56 5.84 -23.65
C THR A 31 16.40 4.90 -23.30
N SER A 32 16.64 3.87 -22.49
CA SER A 32 15.62 2.91 -22.04
C SER A 32 14.51 3.58 -21.23
N THR A 33 14.89 4.44 -20.29
CA THR A 33 13.96 5.24 -19.49
C THR A 33 13.12 6.18 -20.35
N VAL A 34 13.74 6.85 -21.32
CA VAL A 34 13.01 7.69 -22.29
C VAL A 34 12.02 6.87 -23.11
N GLN A 35 12.41 5.69 -23.58
CA GLN A 35 11.52 4.81 -24.35
C GLN A 35 10.32 4.33 -23.53
N MET A 36 10.53 3.96 -22.26
CA MET A 36 9.43 3.57 -21.38
C MET A 36 8.48 4.75 -21.15
N ALA A 37 9.01 5.94 -20.84
CA ALA A 37 8.20 7.14 -20.66
C ALA A 37 7.37 7.49 -21.91
N GLU A 38 7.96 7.38 -23.11
CA GLU A 38 7.25 7.58 -24.38
C GLU A 38 6.14 6.54 -24.60
N GLU A 39 6.38 5.28 -24.25
CA GLU A 39 5.38 4.21 -24.34
C GLU A 39 4.21 4.42 -23.37
N LEU A 40 4.49 4.78 -22.12
CA LEU A 40 3.46 5.09 -21.12
C LEU A 40 2.62 6.30 -21.55
N ALA A 41 3.25 7.35 -22.08
CA ALA A 41 2.55 8.51 -22.62
C ALA A 41 1.65 8.12 -23.80
N PHE A 42 2.13 7.26 -24.70
CA PHE A 42 1.33 6.74 -25.82
C PHE A 42 0.09 5.96 -25.35
N ILE A 43 0.24 5.10 -24.33
CA ILE A 43 -0.87 4.32 -23.76
C ILE A 43 -1.93 5.26 -23.13
N ALA A 44 -1.49 6.30 -22.43
CA ALA A 44 -2.39 7.30 -21.87
C ALA A 44 -3.15 8.06 -22.97
N ASP A 45 -2.45 8.51 -24.03
CA ASP A 45 -3.05 9.18 -25.18
C ASP A 45 -4.06 8.29 -25.91
N GLU A 46 -3.74 7.01 -26.12
CA GLU A 46 -4.65 6.04 -26.75
C GLU A 46 -5.92 5.84 -25.91
N THR A 47 -5.78 5.76 -24.59
CA THR A 47 -6.91 5.63 -23.66
C THR A 47 -7.84 6.84 -23.74
N ASP A 48 -7.29 8.06 -23.77
CA ASP A 48 -8.07 9.29 -23.91
C ASP A 48 -8.81 9.37 -25.26
N MET A 49 -8.23 8.80 -26.32
CA MET A 49 -8.85 8.71 -27.65
C MET A 49 -9.98 7.67 -27.72
N TYR A 50 -9.85 6.56 -27.00
CA TYR A 50 -10.79 5.43 -27.02
C TYR A 50 -11.27 5.01 -25.62
N PRO A 51 -11.91 5.92 -24.87
CA PRO A 51 -12.14 5.75 -23.43
C PRO A 51 -13.24 4.74 -23.09
N ARG A 52 -13.92 4.17 -24.09
CA ARG A 52 -14.93 3.12 -23.87
C ARG A 52 -14.32 1.82 -23.36
N GLY A 53 -13.06 1.54 -23.71
CA GLY A 53 -12.34 0.34 -23.29
C GLY A 53 -11.88 0.37 -21.84
N ASN A 54 -11.79 1.57 -21.23
CA ASN A 54 -11.32 1.74 -19.86
C ASN A 54 -12.44 2.32 -18.99
N ALA A 55 -12.90 1.54 -18.00
CA ALA A 55 -13.97 1.97 -17.09
C ALA A 55 -13.57 3.12 -16.13
N HIS A 56 -12.28 3.40 -16.02
CA HIS A 56 -11.67 4.39 -15.13
C HIS A 56 -11.23 5.67 -15.85
N ALA A 57 -11.36 5.75 -17.18
CA ALA A 57 -11.13 6.96 -17.97
C ALA A 57 -12.34 7.92 -17.92
N ASN A 58 -12.86 8.21 -16.73
CA ASN A 58 -14.18 8.81 -16.51
C ASN A 58 -14.36 10.19 -17.17
N ARG A 59 -13.37 11.09 -17.09
CA ARG A 59 -13.39 12.42 -17.74
C ARG A 59 -13.43 12.31 -19.25
N ALA A 60 -12.66 11.40 -19.84
CA ALA A 60 -12.69 11.15 -21.28
C ALA A 60 -14.04 10.57 -21.73
N ARG A 61 -14.64 9.68 -20.91
CA ARG A 61 -16.00 9.14 -21.14
C ARG A 61 -17.08 10.21 -21.03
N VAL A 62 -16.99 11.11 -20.06
CA VAL A 62 -17.87 12.30 -19.94
C VAL A 62 -17.75 13.16 -21.20
N ALA A 63 -16.54 13.45 -21.66
CA ALA A 63 -16.31 14.23 -22.88
C ALA A 63 -16.90 13.56 -24.12
N GLU A 64 -16.92 12.22 -24.20
CA GLU A 64 -17.58 11.48 -25.28
C GLU A 64 -19.11 11.58 -25.18
N LEU A 65 -19.68 11.35 -24.00
CA LEU A 65 -21.13 11.42 -23.76
C LEU A 65 -21.69 12.82 -24.07
N LYS A 66 -20.96 13.88 -23.72
CA LYS A 66 -21.33 15.28 -24.01
C LYS A 66 -21.34 15.62 -25.51
N LYS A 67 -20.74 14.81 -26.39
CA LYS A 67 -20.81 14.98 -27.86
C LYS A 67 -22.11 14.43 -28.46
N VAL A 68 -22.81 13.53 -27.74
CA VAL A 68 -24.06 12.93 -28.19
C VAL A 68 -25.21 13.91 -27.96
N THR A 69 -26.09 14.10 -28.95
CA THR A 69 -27.31 14.89 -28.75
C THR A 69 -28.26 14.13 -27.81
N PRO A 70 -28.69 14.74 -26.68
CA PRO A 70 -29.57 14.05 -25.73
C PRO A 70 -30.87 13.56 -26.37
N PRO A 71 -31.36 12.35 -26.04
CA PRO A 71 -32.64 11.85 -26.55
C PRO A 71 -33.81 12.76 -26.17
N THR A 72 -34.84 12.80 -27.02
CA THR A 72 -36.06 13.59 -26.76
C THR A 72 -37.14 12.79 -26.02
N ALA A 73 -37.13 11.46 -26.15
CA ALA A 73 -38.06 10.59 -25.44
C ALA A 73 -37.72 10.55 -23.94
N PRO A 74 -38.68 10.79 -23.02
CA PRO A 74 -38.39 10.92 -21.59
C PRO A 74 -37.62 9.73 -20.98
N SER A 75 -37.99 8.49 -21.32
CA SER A 75 -37.33 7.29 -20.78
C SER A 75 -35.89 7.14 -21.27
N GLU A 76 -35.64 7.42 -22.56
CA GLU A 76 -34.29 7.35 -23.16
C GLU A 76 -33.41 8.48 -22.63
N ARG A 77 -34.00 9.66 -22.43
CA ARG A 77 -33.31 10.81 -21.85
C ARG A 77 -32.87 10.54 -20.42
N ILE A 78 -33.76 9.99 -19.58
CA ILE A 78 -33.42 9.58 -18.21
C ILE A 78 -32.26 8.57 -18.20
N GLN A 79 -32.24 7.59 -19.12
CA GLN A 79 -31.14 6.62 -19.22
C GLN A 79 -29.81 7.28 -19.60
N TYR A 80 -29.83 8.16 -20.60
CA TYR A 80 -28.66 8.93 -21.01
C TYR A 80 -28.13 9.81 -19.88
N GLU A 81 -29.01 10.57 -19.24
CA GLU A 81 -28.67 11.45 -18.12
C GLU A 81 -28.17 10.65 -16.91
N SER A 82 -28.74 9.47 -16.62
CA SER A 82 -28.25 8.60 -15.55
C SER A 82 -26.80 8.16 -15.81
N LEU A 83 -26.50 7.73 -17.04
CA LEU A 83 -25.14 7.33 -17.42
C LEU A 83 -24.17 8.52 -17.33
N LEU A 84 -24.56 9.69 -17.86
CA LEU A 84 -23.75 10.90 -17.79
C LEU A 84 -23.50 11.33 -16.34
N GLY A 85 -24.53 11.35 -15.50
CA GLY A 85 -24.42 11.69 -14.08
C GLY A 85 -23.49 10.74 -13.31
N THR A 86 -23.56 9.43 -13.57
CA THR A 86 -22.67 8.45 -12.94
C THR A 86 -21.22 8.65 -13.38
N GLU A 87 -20.95 8.90 -14.67
CA GLU A 87 -19.59 9.16 -15.15
C GLU A 87 -19.05 10.51 -14.65
N LEU A 88 -19.89 11.55 -14.55
CA LEU A 88 -19.53 12.84 -13.92
C LEU A 88 -19.13 12.65 -12.46
N LEU A 89 -19.91 11.89 -11.70
CA LEU A 89 -19.59 11.58 -10.31
C LEU A 89 -18.26 10.83 -10.19
N ARG A 90 -18.03 9.81 -11.04
CA ARG A 90 -16.75 9.07 -11.09
C ARG A 90 -15.58 9.92 -11.56
N ALA A 91 -15.81 10.94 -12.38
CA ALA A 91 -14.79 11.90 -12.82
C ALA A 91 -14.44 12.96 -11.75
N GLY A 92 -15.19 12.99 -10.64
CA GLY A 92 -15.06 13.99 -9.58
C GLY A 92 -15.84 15.28 -9.85
N GLU A 93 -16.62 15.35 -10.92
CA GLU A 93 -17.49 16.47 -11.30
C GLU A 93 -18.83 16.41 -10.52
N SER A 94 -18.74 16.29 -9.19
CA SER A 94 -19.88 15.99 -8.30
C SER A 94 -21.00 17.02 -8.37
N GLU A 95 -20.68 18.30 -8.55
CA GLU A 95 -21.68 19.38 -8.69
C GLU A 95 -22.49 19.24 -9.99
N GLU A 96 -21.85 18.90 -11.10
CA GLU A 96 -22.57 18.69 -12.36
C GLU A 96 -23.40 17.40 -12.29
N ALA A 97 -22.90 16.37 -11.61
CA ALA A 97 -23.66 15.15 -11.35
C ALA A 97 -24.94 15.44 -10.55
N VAL A 98 -24.88 16.27 -9.50
CA VAL A 98 -26.06 16.72 -8.74
C VAL A 98 -27.10 17.37 -9.66
N ILE A 99 -26.68 18.32 -10.52
CA ILE A 99 -27.59 19.02 -11.45
C ILE A 99 -28.32 18.01 -12.35
N ILE A 100 -27.59 17.02 -12.88
CA ILE A 100 -28.16 15.98 -13.73
C ILE A 100 -29.17 15.12 -12.94
N PHE A 101 -28.79 14.63 -11.76
CA PHE A 101 -29.66 13.75 -10.97
C PHE A 101 -30.91 14.46 -10.42
N GLU A 102 -30.82 15.74 -10.03
CA GLU A 102 -31.98 16.55 -9.66
C GLU A 102 -32.94 16.74 -10.84
N GLY A 103 -32.41 17.02 -12.04
CA GLY A 103 -33.22 17.11 -13.26
C GLY A 103 -33.93 15.81 -13.63
N ILE A 104 -33.29 14.66 -13.38
CA ILE A 104 -33.94 13.34 -13.53
C ILE A 104 -35.08 13.19 -12.53
N MET A 105 -34.89 13.56 -11.26
CA MET A 105 -35.94 13.48 -10.24
C MET A 105 -37.17 14.34 -10.58
N GLU A 106 -36.94 15.56 -11.06
CA GLU A 106 -38.02 16.44 -11.56
C GLU A 106 -38.75 15.79 -12.76
N SER A 107 -38.00 15.19 -13.69
CA SER A 107 -38.56 14.52 -14.86
C SER A 107 -39.39 13.28 -14.49
N MET A 108 -38.96 12.50 -13.51
CA MET A 108 -39.70 11.34 -13.02
C MET A 108 -41.03 11.75 -12.36
N GLN A 109 -41.06 12.88 -11.64
CA GLN A 109 -42.30 13.43 -11.10
C GLN A 109 -43.25 13.89 -12.20
N ALA A 110 -42.73 14.51 -13.27
CA ALA A 110 -43.52 14.96 -14.41
C ALA A 110 -44.05 13.79 -15.28
N TYR A 111 -43.33 12.66 -15.32
CA TYR A 111 -43.66 11.48 -16.12
C TYR A 111 -43.64 10.18 -15.28
N PRO A 112 -44.66 9.91 -14.44
CA PRO A 112 -44.65 8.78 -13.51
C PRO A 112 -44.51 7.40 -14.16
N ASN A 113 -44.95 7.25 -15.42
CA ASN A 113 -44.80 5.99 -16.18
C ASN A 113 -43.37 5.76 -16.72
N ALA A 114 -42.46 6.72 -16.57
CA ALA A 114 -41.08 6.64 -17.05
C ALA A 114 -40.09 6.17 -15.96
N GLY A 115 -40.52 6.10 -14.69
CA GLY A 115 -39.74 5.64 -13.55
C GLY A 115 -40.39 4.44 -12.85
N ASP A 116 -39.66 3.32 -12.77
CA ASP A 116 -39.96 2.23 -11.83
C ASP A 116 -39.44 2.64 -10.44
N PRO A 117 -40.16 2.42 -9.33
CA PRO A 117 -39.69 2.65 -7.96
C PRO A 117 -38.22 2.28 -7.68
N LEU A 118 -37.73 1.16 -8.23
CA LEU A 118 -36.32 0.77 -8.07
C LEU A 118 -35.34 1.75 -8.71
N ARG A 119 -35.70 2.31 -9.88
CA ARG A 119 -34.89 3.32 -10.56
C ARG A 119 -34.92 4.64 -9.78
N GLN A 120 -36.05 5.01 -9.21
CA GLN A 120 -36.14 6.22 -8.38
C GLN A 120 -35.21 6.15 -7.17
N LEU A 121 -35.20 5.01 -6.45
CA LEU A 121 -34.27 4.78 -5.35
C LEU A 121 -32.81 4.86 -5.80
N ALA A 122 -32.46 4.27 -6.94
CA ALA A 122 -31.10 4.36 -7.49
C ALA A 122 -30.68 5.80 -7.79
N ILE A 123 -31.57 6.66 -8.32
CA ILE A 123 -31.25 8.08 -8.56
C ILE A 123 -31.12 8.84 -7.25
N MET A 124 -31.98 8.60 -6.26
CA MET A 124 -31.87 9.21 -4.93
C MET A 124 -30.53 8.86 -4.26
N ASP A 125 -30.10 7.61 -4.38
CA ASP A 125 -28.84 7.13 -3.84
C ASP A 125 -27.63 7.76 -4.56
N HIS A 126 -27.66 7.89 -5.88
CA HIS A 126 -26.62 8.66 -6.60
C HIS A 126 -26.59 10.12 -6.18
N LEU A 127 -27.76 10.74 -5.97
CA LEU A 127 -27.85 12.14 -5.55
C LEU A 127 -27.31 12.33 -4.11
N ALA A 128 -27.68 11.44 -3.19
CA ALA A 128 -27.14 11.41 -1.82
C ALA A 128 -25.62 11.29 -1.84
N LEU A 129 -25.10 10.35 -2.63
CA LEU A 129 -23.68 10.12 -2.80
C LEU A 129 -22.96 11.31 -3.42
N SER A 130 -23.51 11.94 -4.47
CA SER A 130 -22.92 13.14 -5.07
C SER A 130 -22.80 14.28 -4.06
N TYR A 131 -23.82 14.50 -3.23
CA TYR A 131 -23.77 15.49 -2.15
C TYR A 131 -22.74 15.12 -1.07
N LEU A 132 -22.65 13.84 -0.70
CA LEU A 132 -21.64 13.36 0.25
C LEU A 132 -20.22 13.61 -0.29
N ARG A 133 -19.98 13.31 -1.58
CA ARG A 133 -18.69 13.57 -2.26
C ARG A 133 -18.35 15.05 -2.34
N ILE A 134 -19.32 15.94 -2.56
CA ILE A 134 -19.09 17.39 -2.46
C ILE A 134 -18.56 17.74 -1.06
N GLY A 135 -19.22 17.23 -0.01
CA GLY A 135 -18.79 17.46 1.37
C GLY A 135 -17.37 16.97 1.62
N GLU A 136 -17.01 15.80 1.11
CA GLU A 136 -15.66 15.26 1.19
C GLU A 136 -14.63 16.11 0.42
N GLN A 137 -14.91 16.47 -0.84
CA GLN A 137 -14.03 17.28 -1.68
C GLN A 137 -13.74 18.66 -1.04
N GLU A 138 -14.78 19.33 -0.55
CA GLU A 138 -14.66 20.65 0.06
C GLU A 138 -13.92 20.61 1.41
N ASN A 139 -14.10 19.56 2.22
CA ASN A 139 -13.61 19.52 3.59
C ASN A 139 -12.36 18.67 3.77
N CYS A 140 -12.33 17.45 3.22
CA CYS A 140 -11.23 16.51 3.39
C CYS A 140 -10.11 16.67 2.35
N LEU A 141 -10.37 17.23 1.16
CA LEU A 141 -9.34 17.45 0.13
C LEU A 141 -8.86 18.90 0.08
N ILE A 142 -9.79 19.84 -0.12
CA ILE A 142 -9.47 21.26 -0.31
C ILE A 142 -9.09 21.94 1.01
N ASN A 143 -9.90 21.76 2.05
CA ASN A 143 -9.67 22.35 3.38
C ASN A 143 -9.10 21.32 4.37
N HIS A 144 -8.23 20.41 3.90
CA HIS A 144 -7.75 19.27 4.68
C HIS A 144 -7.11 19.65 6.03
N THR A 145 -7.27 18.76 7.02
CA THR A 145 -6.54 18.75 8.30
C THR A 145 -6.37 17.30 8.75
N ALA A 146 -5.32 16.99 9.52
CA ALA A 146 -5.06 15.65 10.08
C ALA A 146 -6.21 15.04 10.91
N ALA A 147 -7.17 15.84 11.39
CA ALA A 147 -8.34 15.34 12.13
C ALA A 147 -9.55 14.98 11.25
N ARG A 148 -9.58 15.40 9.98
CA ARG A 148 -10.73 15.22 9.09
C ARG A 148 -10.71 13.85 8.45
N CYS A 149 -11.89 13.32 8.15
CA CYS A 149 -12.06 12.00 7.55
C CYS A 149 -11.48 10.84 8.40
N LEU A 150 -11.18 11.05 9.69
CA LEU A 150 -10.87 9.99 10.65
C LEU A 150 -12.14 9.56 11.38
N PHE A 151 -12.34 8.25 11.51
CA PHE A 151 -13.42 7.63 12.23
C PHE A 151 -13.00 7.26 13.67
N PRO A 152 -13.87 7.51 14.67
CA PRO A 152 -15.03 8.39 14.61
C PRO A 152 -14.58 9.85 14.40
N ILE A 153 -15.45 10.65 13.77
CA ILE A 153 -15.13 12.06 13.51
C ILE A 153 -15.19 12.85 14.83
N ASP A 154 -14.01 13.27 15.31
CA ASP A 154 -13.83 14.16 16.46
C ASP A 154 -14.33 15.59 16.14
N PRO A 155 -14.71 16.41 17.13
CA PRO A 155 -14.98 17.83 16.94
C PRO A 155 -13.99 18.60 16.03
N ALA A 156 -12.69 18.28 16.06
CA ALA A 156 -11.70 18.90 15.18
C ALA A 156 -11.84 18.51 13.70
N GLY A 157 -12.44 17.34 13.42
CA GLY A 157 -12.71 16.81 12.08
C GLY A 157 -14.06 17.22 11.48
N VAL A 158 -14.88 18.00 12.20
CA VAL A 158 -16.20 18.45 11.73
C VAL A 158 -16.08 19.35 10.50
N HIS A 159 -16.95 19.11 9.53
CA HIS A 159 -16.99 19.84 8.27
C HIS A 159 -17.44 21.29 8.48
N THR A 160 -16.69 22.21 7.91
CA THR A 160 -17.02 23.64 7.88
C THR A 160 -17.93 23.97 6.70
N GLN A 161 -17.75 23.29 5.57
CA GLN A 161 -18.64 23.38 4.42
C GLN A 161 -19.72 22.30 4.56
N ARG A 162 -20.90 22.72 5.04
CA ARG A 162 -21.92 21.79 5.56
C ARG A 162 -22.90 21.27 4.52
N ARG A 163 -23.10 22.00 3.41
CA ARG A 163 -24.14 21.71 2.40
C ARG A 163 -24.08 20.27 1.92
N GLY A 164 -22.89 19.75 1.60
CA GLY A 164 -22.73 18.38 1.12
C GLY A 164 -23.35 17.36 2.07
N SER A 165 -22.96 17.38 3.35
CA SER A 165 -23.49 16.45 4.34
C SER A 165 -24.96 16.72 4.70
N GLU A 166 -25.39 17.98 4.78
CA GLU A 166 -26.78 18.35 5.07
C GLU A 166 -27.76 17.87 3.99
N MET A 167 -27.36 17.94 2.72
CA MET A 167 -28.17 17.46 1.60
C MET A 167 -28.11 15.93 1.48
N ALA A 168 -26.95 15.31 1.72
CA ALA A 168 -26.82 13.85 1.75
C ALA A 168 -27.74 13.21 2.79
N ILE A 169 -27.80 13.77 4.02
CA ILE A 169 -28.71 13.32 5.08
C ILE A 169 -30.16 13.30 4.59
N GLN A 170 -30.64 14.41 4.00
CA GLN A 170 -32.03 14.49 3.52
C GLN A 170 -32.39 13.40 2.51
N TRP A 171 -31.45 13.01 1.65
CA TRP A 171 -31.68 11.95 0.67
C TRP A 171 -31.57 10.56 1.29
N TYR A 172 -30.59 10.30 2.16
CA TYR A 172 -30.49 9.02 2.86
C TYR A 172 -31.70 8.74 3.76
N GLU A 173 -32.22 9.76 4.47
CA GLU A 173 -33.45 9.61 5.25
C GLU A 173 -34.67 9.27 4.38
N GLN A 174 -34.76 9.85 3.18
CA GLN A 174 -35.82 9.49 2.23
C GLN A 174 -35.67 8.07 1.70
N ILE A 175 -34.45 7.62 1.40
CA ILE A 175 -34.17 6.23 1.00
C ILE A 175 -34.60 5.28 2.12
N LEU A 176 -34.12 5.51 3.34
CA LEU A 176 -34.42 4.67 4.51
C LEU A 176 -35.89 4.71 4.95
N SER A 177 -36.64 5.74 4.55
CA SER A 177 -38.09 5.78 4.74
C SER A 177 -38.86 4.86 3.78
N GLN A 178 -38.28 4.55 2.62
CA GLN A 178 -38.84 3.67 1.60
C GLN A 178 -38.30 2.23 1.74
N ASP A 179 -37.03 2.10 2.08
CA ASP A 179 -36.36 0.83 2.37
C ASP A 179 -35.49 0.97 3.63
N SER A 180 -36.07 0.63 4.77
CA SER A 180 -35.35 0.67 6.05
C SER A 180 -34.31 -0.45 6.23
N THR A 181 -34.16 -1.34 5.23
CA THR A 181 -33.21 -2.45 5.26
C THR A 181 -31.91 -2.16 4.51
N ASP A 182 -31.81 -1.00 3.84
CA ASP A 182 -30.59 -0.57 3.16
C ASP A 182 -29.50 -0.16 4.17
N LEU A 183 -28.65 -1.12 4.52
CA LEU A 183 -27.55 -0.91 5.45
C LEU A 183 -26.45 0.01 4.89
N ASN A 184 -26.30 0.14 3.57
CA ASN A 184 -25.32 1.07 2.98
C ASN A 184 -25.75 2.52 3.25
N SER A 185 -27.01 2.83 2.95
CA SER A 185 -27.58 4.15 3.25
C SER A 185 -27.59 4.43 4.76
N LEU A 186 -27.86 3.41 5.59
CA LEU A 186 -27.81 3.54 7.05
C LEU A 186 -26.41 3.93 7.55
N TRP A 187 -25.37 3.27 7.05
CA TRP A 187 -23.97 3.59 7.37
C TRP A 187 -23.61 5.03 6.97
N LEU A 188 -23.86 5.37 5.69
CA LEU A 188 -23.50 6.68 5.14
C LEU A 188 -24.28 7.82 5.78
N LEU A 189 -25.53 7.60 6.20
CA LEU A 189 -26.29 8.53 7.02
C LEU A 189 -25.60 8.82 8.36
N ASN A 190 -25.15 7.78 9.07
CA ASN A 190 -24.48 7.95 10.36
C ASN A 190 -23.15 8.72 10.19
N LEU A 191 -22.36 8.41 9.15
CA LEU A 191 -21.15 9.19 8.82
C LEU A 191 -21.48 10.65 8.50
N ALA A 192 -22.51 10.93 7.70
CA ALA A 192 -22.91 12.30 7.38
C ALA A 192 -23.38 13.10 8.62
N HIS A 193 -23.98 12.44 9.61
CA HIS A 193 -24.28 13.09 10.89
C HIS A 193 -23.03 13.37 11.73
N MET A 194 -22.03 12.48 11.69
CA MET A 194 -20.73 12.68 12.36
C MET A 194 -19.95 13.83 11.73
N THR A 195 -19.94 13.97 10.40
CA THR A 195 -19.25 15.09 9.71
C THR A 195 -19.83 16.45 10.11
N LEU A 196 -21.09 16.51 10.53
CA LEU A 196 -21.74 17.74 11.02
C LEU A 196 -21.62 17.95 12.53
N GLY A 197 -20.97 17.04 13.26
CA GLY A 197 -20.88 17.04 14.73
C GLY A 197 -22.24 16.84 15.40
N SER A 198 -23.22 16.26 14.69
CA SER A 198 -24.58 16.09 15.17
C SER A 198 -24.85 14.69 15.74
N TYR A 199 -24.02 13.70 15.43
CA TYR A 199 -24.11 12.37 16.03
C TYR A 199 -23.71 12.41 17.53
N PRO A 200 -24.39 11.67 18.43
CA PRO A 200 -25.54 10.80 18.16
C PRO A 200 -26.89 11.54 18.23
N ASP A 201 -26.98 12.73 18.81
CA ASP A 201 -28.26 13.34 19.20
C ASP A 201 -29.11 13.85 18.03
N GLY A 202 -28.47 14.19 16.91
CA GLY A 202 -29.09 14.73 15.70
C GLY A 202 -29.66 13.70 14.74
N ILE A 203 -29.44 12.40 14.96
CA ILE A 203 -30.00 11.30 14.16
C ILE A 203 -31.20 10.67 14.86
N ASP A 204 -32.27 10.39 14.09
CA ASP A 204 -33.44 9.66 14.58
C ASP A 204 -32.99 8.31 15.19
N PRO A 205 -33.35 7.99 16.45
CA PRO A 205 -32.94 6.76 17.12
C PRO A 205 -33.18 5.48 16.32
N LYS A 206 -34.18 5.42 15.43
CA LYS A 206 -34.45 4.23 14.60
C LYS A 206 -33.40 3.97 13.51
N TRP A 207 -32.62 5.00 13.14
CA TRP A 207 -31.56 4.94 12.13
C TRP A 207 -30.16 5.08 12.73
N ARG A 208 -30.05 5.12 14.06
CA ARG A 208 -28.78 5.27 14.76
C ARG A 208 -28.06 3.93 14.86
N ILE A 209 -26.83 3.87 14.36
CA ILE A 209 -25.92 2.76 14.63
C ILE A 209 -25.22 3.05 15.97
N PRO A 210 -25.29 2.16 16.97
CA PRO A 210 -24.62 2.34 18.25
C PRO A 210 -23.11 2.09 18.09
N MET A 211 -22.31 3.16 18.11
CA MET A 211 -20.85 3.05 17.93
C MET A 211 -20.12 2.75 19.24
N GLU A 212 -20.83 2.56 20.34
CA GLU A 212 -20.24 2.23 21.65
C GLU A 212 -19.57 0.84 21.68
N SER A 213 -19.90 -0.04 20.74
CA SER A 213 -19.24 -1.35 20.57
C SER A 213 -17.76 -1.25 20.16
N TRP A 214 -17.32 -0.07 19.70
CA TRP A 214 -15.92 0.24 19.37
C TRP A 214 -15.21 1.07 20.45
N GLN A 215 -15.79 1.18 21.66
CA GLN A 215 -15.07 1.78 22.78
C GLN A 215 -13.84 0.92 23.15
N PRO A 216 -12.66 1.53 23.32
CA PRO A 216 -11.40 0.80 23.45
C PRO A 216 -11.38 -0.10 24.68
N THR A 217 -10.85 -1.30 24.54
CA THR A 217 -10.52 -2.19 25.66
C THR A 217 -9.13 -1.90 26.24
N THR A 218 -8.24 -1.27 25.46
CA THR A 218 -6.84 -1.00 25.81
C THR A 218 -6.40 0.35 25.25
N ALA A 219 -5.54 1.07 25.98
CA ALA A 219 -5.02 2.37 25.58
C ALA A 219 -3.62 2.25 24.97
N ILE A 220 -3.51 2.23 23.64
CA ILE A 220 -2.29 2.61 22.92
C ILE A 220 -2.19 4.14 22.87
N ARG A 221 -0.98 4.73 22.79
CA ARG A 221 -0.91 6.18 22.59
C ARG A 221 -1.37 6.52 21.18
N ARG A 222 -1.95 7.71 21.01
CA ARG A 222 -2.51 8.15 19.73
C ARG A 222 -1.40 8.60 18.80
N PHE A 223 -1.44 8.10 17.57
CA PHE A 223 -0.58 8.47 16.45
C PHE A 223 -1.12 9.71 15.77
N THR A 224 -0.22 10.53 15.22
CA THR A 224 -0.58 11.79 14.57
C THR A 224 -0.22 11.75 13.10
N ASP A 225 -1.17 12.08 12.23
CA ASP A 225 -0.85 12.26 10.82
C ASP A 225 -0.02 13.55 10.62
N VAL A 226 1.24 13.38 10.28
CA VAL A 226 2.22 14.45 10.04
C VAL A 226 2.51 14.68 8.56
N ALA A 227 1.98 13.85 7.64
CA ALA A 227 2.26 13.95 6.21
C ALA A 227 2.06 15.36 5.62
N PRO A 228 0.97 16.10 5.95
CA PRO A 228 0.78 17.45 5.41
C PRO A 228 1.83 18.46 5.86
N HIS A 229 2.42 18.28 7.04
CA HIS A 229 3.48 19.17 7.54
C HIS A 229 4.83 18.88 6.88
N LEU A 230 5.03 17.63 6.46
CA LEU A 230 6.26 17.16 5.82
C LEU A 230 6.23 17.32 4.30
N GLY A 231 5.05 17.54 3.71
CA GLY A 231 4.87 17.68 2.25
C GLY A 231 4.85 16.35 1.51
N VAL A 232 4.57 15.24 2.21
CA VAL A 232 4.47 13.89 1.64
C VAL A 232 3.02 13.40 1.52
N ASP A 233 2.02 14.26 1.79
CA ASP A 233 0.59 13.96 1.70
C ASP A 233 0.05 14.03 0.26
N VAL A 234 0.72 13.31 -0.66
CA VAL A 234 0.39 13.29 -2.08
C VAL A 234 -1.11 13.02 -2.27
N MET A 235 -1.77 13.90 -3.04
CA MET A 235 -3.18 13.79 -3.35
C MET A 235 -3.35 13.12 -4.72
N ALA A 236 -3.61 11.82 -4.72
CA ALA A 236 -3.68 11.02 -5.93
C ALA A 236 -4.71 9.89 -5.81
N LEU A 237 -4.70 8.97 -6.78
CA LEU A 237 -5.48 7.73 -6.78
C LEU A 237 -4.71 6.62 -6.05
N SER A 238 -5.32 5.44 -5.97
CA SER A 238 -4.69 4.24 -5.42
C SER A 238 -3.30 3.98 -5.99
N GLY A 239 -2.35 3.53 -5.16
CA GLY A 239 -0.99 3.20 -5.58
C GLY A 239 -0.19 2.45 -4.50
N GLY A 240 1.12 2.33 -4.72
CA GLY A 240 2.06 1.65 -3.83
C GLY A 240 3.05 2.59 -3.17
N VAL A 241 3.73 2.08 -2.14
CA VAL A 241 4.82 2.75 -1.43
C VAL A 241 6.01 1.82 -1.26
N VAL A 242 7.20 2.36 -1.42
CA VAL A 242 8.46 1.82 -0.91
C VAL A 242 8.99 2.81 0.13
N LEU A 243 9.22 2.32 1.34
CA LEU A 243 9.95 3.02 2.40
C LEU A 243 11.29 2.30 2.59
N GLU A 244 12.40 2.93 2.19
CA GLU A 244 13.74 2.33 2.24
C GLU A 244 14.83 3.40 2.09
N ASP A 245 16.06 3.13 2.53
CA ASP A 245 17.25 3.96 2.29
C ASP A 245 17.71 3.87 0.82
N LEU A 246 16.95 4.52 -0.07
CA LEU A 246 17.21 4.54 -1.50
C LEU A 246 18.40 5.45 -1.88
N SER A 247 18.74 6.41 -1.02
CA SER A 247 19.86 7.34 -1.22
C SER A 247 21.20 6.84 -0.67
N GLY A 248 21.20 5.78 0.14
CA GLY A 248 22.39 5.20 0.77
C GLY A 248 22.98 6.08 1.87
N ASP A 249 22.18 6.99 2.43
CA ASP A 249 22.63 7.98 3.42
C ASP A 249 22.26 7.60 4.87
N GLY A 250 21.58 6.46 5.03
CA GLY A 250 21.15 5.89 6.30
C GLY A 250 19.75 6.30 6.72
N TRP A 251 19.05 7.16 5.97
CA TRP A 251 17.68 7.59 6.25
C TRP A 251 16.67 6.92 5.34
N LEU A 252 15.50 6.58 5.88
CA LEU A 252 14.43 6.00 5.07
C LEU A 252 13.79 7.06 4.18
N ASP A 253 13.83 6.83 2.87
CA ASP A 253 13.19 7.62 1.83
C ASP A 253 11.83 7.05 1.46
N LEU A 254 11.00 7.85 0.76
CA LEU A 254 9.70 7.42 0.24
C LEU A 254 9.68 7.47 -1.29
N MET A 255 9.33 6.35 -1.92
CA MET A 255 8.86 6.33 -3.30
C MET A 255 7.38 5.94 -3.33
N VAL A 256 6.55 6.72 -4.02
CA VAL A 256 5.11 6.48 -4.11
C VAL A 256 4.61 6.55 -5.54
N SER A 257 3.67 5.68 -5.88
CA SER A 257 3.00 5.66 -7.17
C SER A 257 1.52 6.03 -7.05
N SER A 258 0.90 6.28 -8.19
CA SER A 258 -0.55 6.32 -8.37
C SER A 258 -0.89 5.57 -9.65
N TRP A 259 -1.99 4.82 -9.66
CA TRP A 259 -2.37 3.98 -10.78
C TRP A 259 -2.92 4.77 -11.98
N GLY A 260 -3.21 6.06 -11.81
CA GLY A 260 -3.65 6.94 -12.89
C GLY A 260 -2.62 6.98 -14.01
N LEU A 261 -3.06 6.84 -15.27
CA LEU A 261 -2.14 6.67 -16.42
C LEU A 261 -1.19 7.84 -16.65
N ARG A 262 -1.51 9.02 -16.10
CA ARG A 262 -0.69 10.24 -16.19
C ARG A 262 -0.17 10.70 -14.84
N ASP A 263 -0.50 9.99 -13.77
CA ASP A 263 -0.04 10.37 -12.44
C ASP A 263 1.43 9.96 -12.30
N PRO A 264 2.31 10.86 -11.85
CA PRO A 264 3.74 10.59 -11.78
C PRO A 264 4.06 9.59 -10.67
N LEU A 265 5.10 8.78 -10.90
CA LEU A 265 5.87 8.20 -9.80
C LEU A 265 6.61 9.34 -9.09
N LEU A 266 6.61 9.35 -7.75
CA LEU A 266 7.22 10.42 -6.96
C LEU A 266 8.27 9.85 -6.00
N TYR A 267 9.38 10.57 -5.83
CA TYR A 267 10.45 10.24 -4.89
C TYR A 267 10.69 11.39 -3.92
N PHE A 268 10.72 11.07 -2.63
CA PHE A 268 10.96 11.98 -1.53
C PHE A 268 12.15 11.48 -0.71
N GLU A 269 13.27 12.18 -0.81
CA GLU A 269 14.49 11.91 -0.04
C GLU A 269 14.36 12.49 1.37
N ASN A 270 14.61 11.69 2.40
CA ASN A 270 14.62 12.15 3.78
C ASN A 270 15.88 12.97 4.03
N ASN A 271 15.71 14.19 4.51
CA ASN A 271 16.81 15.15 4.61
C ASN A 271 17.61 15.04 5.92
N GLY A 272 17.33 14.04 6.75
CA GLY A 272 17.98 13.78 8.03
C GLY A 272 17.82 14.90 9.07
N ASN A 273 16.84 15.79 8.88
CA ASN A 273 16.53 16.88 9.80
C ASN A 273 15.04 16.95 10.18
N GLY A 274 14.30 15.86 9.94
CA GLY A 274 12.88 15.74 10.28
C GLY A 274 11.95 16.18 9.15
N GLY A 275 12.41 16.15 7.89
CA GLY A 275 11.60 16.47 6.71
C GLY A 275 12.05 15.73 5.46
N PHE A 276 11.34 15.97 4.36
CA PHE A 276 11.61 15.36 3.06
C PHE A 276 11.83 16.41 1.98
N GLU A 277 12.61 16.05 0.95
CA GLU A 277 12.77 16.81 -0.29
C GLU A 277 12.26 15.97 -1.46
N GLU A 278 11.31 16.51 -2.23
CA GLU A 278 10.85 15.89 -3.47
C GLU A 278 11.96 16.01 -4.54
N ARG A 279 12.39 14.89 -5.10
CA ARG A 279 13.55 14.79 -6.01
C ARG A 279 13.29 13.93 -7.25
N THR A 280 12.05 13.84 -7.70
CA THR A 280 11.61 12.98 -8.82
C THR A 280 12.36 13.29 -10.12
N GLU A 281 12.59 14.57 -10.43
CA GLU A 281 13.32 14.96 -11.64
C GLU A 281 14.81 14.58 -11.54
N GLU A 282 15.45 14.88 -10.41
CA GLU A 282 16.84 14.56 -10.12
C GLU A 282 17.09 13.04 -10.09
N ALA A 283 16.11 12.29 -9.58
CA ALA A 283 16.10 10.83 -9.51
C ALA A 283 15.94 10.18 -10.90
N GLY A 284 15.61 10.94 -11.94
CA GLY A 284 15.47 10.43 -13.31
C GLY A 284 14.12 9.75 -13.59
N LEU A 285 13.10 10.00 -12.76
CA LEU A 285 11.79 9.35 -12.84
C LEU A 285 10.78 10.10 -13.73
N THR A 286 11.15 11.26 -14.27
CA THR A 286 10.28 12.09 -15.10
C THR A 286 9.69 11.32 -16.29
N GLY A 287 8.36 11.31 -16.37
CA GLY A 287 7.60 10.66 -17.45
C GLY A 287 7.26 9.20 -17.18
N LEU A 288 7.79 8.61 -16.11
CA LEU A 288 7.31 7.32 -15.61
C LEU A 288 6.06 7.57 -14.77
N THR A 289 4.92 7.10 -15.28
CA THR A 289 3.59 7.34 -14.71
C THR A 289 2.89 6.03 -14.38
N GLY A 290 1.79 6.09 -13.64
CA GLY A 290 1.04 4.89 -13.28
C GLY A 290 1.78 4.02 -12.26
N GLY A 291 1.11 2.94 -11.84
CA GLY A 291 1.63 2.01 -10.84
C GLY A 291 0.61 1.79 -9.74
N LEU A 292 -0.01 0.61 -9.71
CA LEU A 292 -0.93 0.26 -8.63
C LEU A 292 -0.18 -0.22 -7.38
N ASN A 293 1.00 -0.81 -7.56
CA ASN A 293 1.81 -1.33 -6.47
C ASN A 293 3.30 -1.16 -6.78
N LEU A 294 4.11 -1.08 -5.73
CA LEU A 294 5.56 -0.98 -5.76
C LEU A 294 6.15 -2.07 -4.86
N VAL A 295 7.23 -2.71 -5.30
CA VAL A 295 8.04 -3.60 -4.46
C VAL A 295 9.52 -3.34 -4.72
N HIS A 296 10.36 -3.43 -3.70
CA HIS A 296 11.80 -3.23 -3.84
C HIS A 296 12.60 -4.50 -3.53
N ALA A 297 13.81 -4.57 -4.07
CA ALA A 297 14.85 -5.55 -3.79
C ALA A 297 16.17 -5.08 -4.40
N ASP A 298 17.30 -5.54 -3.87
CA ASP A 298 18.60 -5.49 -4.53
C ASP A 298 18.71 -6.69 -5.49
N TYR A 299 18.29 -6.52 -6.74
CA TYR A 299 18.14 -7.67 -7.66
C TYR A 299 19.47 -8.07 -8.33
N ASP A 300 20.44 -7.17 -8.38
CA ASP A 300 21.76 -7.41 -9.00
C ASP A 300 22.91 -7.54 -7.97
N ASN A 301 22.58 -7.62 -6.68
CA ASN A 301 23.49 -7.88 -5.57
C ASN A 301 24.60 -6.81 -5.45
N ASP A 302 24.29 -5.56 -5.83
CA ASP A 302 25.25 -4.45 -5.77
C ASP A 302 25.20 -3.66 -4.45
N GLY A 303 24.19 -3.94 -3.63
CA GLY A 303 23.96 -3.36 -2.31
C GLY A 303 23.01 -2.17 -2.29
N ASP A 304 22.49 -1.78 -3.45
CA ASP A 304 21.57 -0.67 -3.61
C ASP A 304 20.14 -1.22 -3.88
N GLN A 305 19.13 -0.66 -3.22
CA GLN A 305 17.76 -1.17 -3.37
C GLN A 305 17.12 -0.64 -4.67
N ASP A 306 16.68 -1.56 -5.52
CA ASP A 306 15.97 -1.30 -6.78
C ASP A 306 14.46 -1.37 -6.61
N VAL A 307 13.70 -0.78 -7.53
CA VAL A 307 12.23 -0.70 -7.41
C VAL A 307 11.53 -1.27 -8.64
N LEU A 308 10.59 -2.18 -8.42
CA LEU A 308 9.67 -2.69 -9.43
C LEU A 308 8.31 -1.97 -9.32
N VAL A 309 7.89 -1.34 -10.41
CA VAL A 309 6.60 -0.67 -10.56
C VAL A 309 5.63 -1.56 -11.32
N LEU A 310 4.52 -1.92 -10.67
CA LEU A 310 3.53 -2.87 -11.18
C LEU A 310 2.31 -2.14 -11.76
N ARG A 311 1.94 -2.45 -13.02
CA ARG A 311 0.89 -1.77 -13.78
C ARG A 311 -0.10 -2.73 -14.43
N GLY A 312 -1.24 -2.19 -14.84
CA GLY A 312 -2.28 -2.92 -15.55
C GLY A 312 -3.43 -3.28 -14.63
N ALA A 313 -3.26 -4.19 -13.67
CA ALA A 313 -4.34 -4.54 -12.74
C ALA A 313 -5.71 -4.72 -13.44
N TRP A 314 -6.74 -3.96 -13.06
CA TRP A 314 -8.06 -3.97 -13.69
C TRP A 314 -8.19 -3.23 -15.04
N LEU A 315 -7.09 -2.75 -15.62
CA LEU A 315 -7.05 -2.00 -16.89
C LEU A 315 -6.82 -2.89 -18.13
N ASP A 316 -6.96 -4.21 -17.98
CA ASP A 316 -6.66 -5.21 -19.02
C ASP A 316 -5.18 -5.18 -19.49
N GLU A 317 -4.87 -5.94 -20.55
CA GLU A 317 -3.54 -6.00 -21.16
C GLU A 317 -3.12 -4.65 -21.75
N GLY A 318 -1.82 -4.33 -21.67
CA GLY A 318 -1.25 -3.22 -22.43
C GLY A 318 -0.36 -2.29 -21.63
N HIS A 319 -0.26 -2.48 -20.32
CA HIS A 319 0.47 -1.59 -19.42
C HIS A 319 1.76 -2.27 -18.95
N PRO A 320 2.95 -1.85 -19.43
CA PRO A 320 4.20 -2.48 -19.01
C PRO A 320 4.60 -2.09 -17.59
N ASN A 321 5.19 -3.05 -16.88
CA ASN A 321 5.88 -2.81 -15.61
C ASN A 321 7.20 -2.07 -15.85
N SER A 322 7.78 -1.49 -14.79
CA SER A 322 9.13 -0.89 -14.82
C SER A 322 10.01 -1.50 -13.74
N LEU A 323 11.17 -2.07 -14.10
CA LEU A 323 12.25 -2.33 -13.14
C LEU A 323 13.22 -1.15 -13.16
N LEU A 324 13.33 -0.48 -12.03
CA LEU A 324 14.11 0.72 -11.83
C LEU A 324 15.37 0.37 -11.06
N ARG A 325 16.50 0.28 -11.77
CA ARG A 325 17.79 0.04 -11.13
C ARG A 325 18.29 1.33 -10.46
N ASN A 326 18.62 1.25 -9.19
CA ASN A 326 19.20 2.33 -8.39
C ASN A 326 20.73 2.37 -8.57
N ASN A 327 21.38 3.44 -8.14
CA ASN A 327 22.83 3.56 -8.15
C ASN A 327 23.41 3.92 -6.77
N GLY A 328 22.61 3.64 -5.73
CA GLY A 328 22.95 3.89 -4.33
C GLY A 328 22.93 5.35 -3.92
N ARG A 329 22.28 6.21 -4.72
CA ARG A 329 22.22 7.67 -4.51
C ARG A 329 20.88 8.26 -4.88
N GLY A 330 19.81 7.47 -4.82
CA GLY A 330 18.45 7.91 -5.12
C GLY A 330 18.25 8.27 -6.59
N ARG A 331 19.04 7.68 -7.51
CA ARG A 331 18.89 7.91 -8.95
C ARG A 331 18.68 6.61 -9.69
N PHE A 332 17.61 6.59 -10.48
CA PHE A 332 17.09 5.38 -11.09
C PHE A 332 17.22 5.39 -12.62
N GLU A 333 17.29 4.19 -13.18
CA GLU A 333 17.21 3.91 -14.61
C GLU A 333 16.23 2.76 -14.85
N ASP A 334 15.28 2.94 -15.78
CA ASP A 334 14.46 1.82 -16.24
C ASP A 334 15.32 0.84 -17.05
N VAL A 335 15.41 -0.40 -16.57
CA VAL A 335 16.17 -1.50 -17.18
C VAL A 335 15.26 -2.67 -17.59
N THR A 336 13.95 -2.45 -17.67
CA THR A 336 12.94 -3.52 -17.84
C THR A 336 13.19 -4.41 -19.05
N ARG A 337 13.60 -3.82 -20.18
CA ARG A 337 13.85 -4.55 -21.42
C ARG A 337 15.21 -5.23 -21.38
N GLU A 338 16.21 -4.54 -20.84
CA GLU A 338 17.58 -5.01 -20.67
C GLU A 338 17.66 -6.21 -19.73
N ALA A 339 16.92 -6.18 -18.62
CA ALA A 339 16.79 -7.25 -17.66
C ALA A 339 15.98 -8.45 -18.19
N GLY A 340 15.26 -8.30 -19.30
CA GLY A 340 14.51 -9.39 -19.93
C GLY A 340 13.12 -9.67 -19.33
N ILE A 341 12.62 -8.80 -18.45
CA ILE A 341 11.33 -8.98 -17.76
C ILE A 341 10.15 -8.23 -18.42
N TYR A 342 10.37 -7.63 -19.59
CA TYR A 342 9.35 -6.83 -20.26
C TYR A 342 8.10 -7.66 -20.61
N SER A 343 6.98 -7.29 -20.00
CA SER A 343 5.66 -7.87 -20.23
C SER A 343 4.60 -6.76 -20.25
N ARG A 344 3.45 -7.02 -20.88
CA ARG A 344 2.28 -6.13 -20.89
C ARG A 344 1.05 -6.78 -20.25
N ASN A 345 1.26 -7.86 -19.51
CA ASN A 345 0.22 -8.51 -18.74
C ASN A 345 -0.30 -7.54 -17.66
N PRO A 346 -1.59 -7.57 -17.32
CA PRO A 346 -2.10 -6.77 -16.23
C PRO A 346 -1.60 -7.33 -14.90
N THR A 347 -0.70 -6.60 -14.26
CA THR A 347 -0.03 -7.03 -13.04
C THR A 347 -0.64 -6.36 -11.82
N GLN A 348 -0.80 -7.14 -10.74
CA GLN A 348 -1.35 -6.68 -9.46
C GLN A 348 -0.30 -6.70 -8.35
N THR A 349 0.57 -7.72 -8.32
CA THR A 349 1.47 -8.03 -7.21
C THR A 349 2.71 -8.74 -7.73
N ALA A 350 3.81 -8.63 -7.01
CA ALA A 350 5.03 -9.39 -7.24
C ALA A 350 5.76 -9.61 -5.92
N ALA A 351 6.67 -10.58 -5.87
CA ALA A 351 7.54 -10.81 -4.72
C ALA A 351 8.88 -11.40 -5.15
N TRP A 352 9.92 -11.01 -4.43
CA TRP A 352 11.30 -11.44 -4.62
C TRP A 352 11.66 -12.56 -3.66
N SER A 353 12.45 -13.53 -4.11
CA SER A 353 13.02 -14.58 -3.27
C SER A 353 14.15 -15.29 -4.00
N ASP A 354 15.18 -15.69 -3.27
CA ASP A 354 16.21 -16.64 -3.72
C ASP A 354 15.63 -18.07 -3.58
N PHE A 355 14.86 -18.53 -4.57
CA PHE A 355 14.07 -19.77 -4.43
C PHE A 355 14.92 -21.03 -4.60
N ASP A 356 16.02 -20.96 -5.35
CA ASP A 356 16.93 -22.08 -5.58
C ASP A 356 18.24 -22.01 -4.77
N ARG A 357 18.39 -20.96 -3.97
CA ARG A 357 19.45 -20.76 -2.97
C ARG A 357 20.82 -20.58 -3.60
N ASP A 358 20.86 -19.96 -4.79
CA ASP A 358 22.09 -19.67 -5.51
C ASP A 358 22.71 -18.32 -5.12
N GLY A 359 21.99 -17.52 -4.33
CA GLY A 359 22.41 -16.23 -3.82
C GLY A 359 21.86 -15.05 -4.62
N ASP A 360 21.16 -15.27 -5.73
CA ASP A 360 20.53 -14.23 -6.53
C ASP A 360 19.01 -14.18 -6.25
N LEU A 361 18.42 -12.99 -6.24
CA LEU A 361 16.98 -12.86 -6.04
C LEU A 361 16.22 -13.09 -7.35
N ASP A 362 15.25 -14.00 -7.31
CA ASP A 362 14.32 -14.28 -8.39
C ASP A 362 12.99 -13.54 -8.20
N LEU A 363 12.24 -13.41 -9.30
CA LEU A 363 11.02 -12.60 -9.32
C LEU A 363 9.81 -13.43 -9.73
N PHE A 364 8.79 -13.46 -8.88
CA PHE A 364 7.46 -13.94 -9.26
C PHE A 364 6.49 -12.77 -9.44
N ILE A 365 5.81 -12.73 -10.59
CA ILE A 365 4.79 -11.73 -10.91
C ILE A 365 3.40 -12.38 -10.97
N GLY A 366 2.51 -11.90 -10.11
CA GLY A 366 1.10 -12.24 -10.09
C GLY A 366 0.30 -11.38 -11.06
N ASN A 367 -0.18 -12.01 -12.14
CA ASN A 367 -0.99 -11.36 -13.16
C ASN A 367 -2.48 -11.60 -12.93
N GLU A 368 -3.28 -10.70 -13.48
CA GLU A 368 -4.71 -10.89 -13.60
C GLU A 368 -5.05 -11.50 -14.94
N SER A 369 -5.82 -12.57 -14.91
CA SER A 369 -6.35 -13.13 -16.13
C SER A 369 -7.80 -13.50 -15.94
N ASN A 370 -8.65 -13.01 -16.85
CA ASN A 370 -9.96 -13.58 -17.02
C ASN A 370 -9.76 -15.06 -17.43
N PRO A 371 -10.18 -16.04 -16.60
CA PRO A 371 -9.90 -17.44 -16.86
C PRO A 371 -10.47 -17.94 -18.20
N MET A 372 -11.52 -17.28 -18.72
CA MET A 372 -12.13 -17.61 -20.01
C MET A 372 -11.35 -17.07 -21.22
N ALA A 373 -10.50 -16.04 -21.03
CA ALA A 373 -9.72 -15.44 -22.12
C ALA A 373 -8.46 -16.25 -22.46
N GLY A 374 -7.93 -17.03 -21.51
CA GLY A 374 -6.76 -17.90 -21.73
C GLY A 374 -5.45 -17.15 -22.02
N ARG A 375 -5.28 -15.93 -21.50
CA ARG A 375 -4.08 -15.08 -21.61
C ARG A 375 -3.62 -14.55 -20.25
N ASN A 376 -2.38 -14.09 -20.15
CA ASN A 376 -1.76 -13.49 -18.95
C ASN A 376 -1.61 -14.48 -17.77
N PRO A 377 -0.91 -15.62 -17.96
CA PRO A 377 -0.52 -16.44 -16.82
C PRO A 377 0.38 -15.62 -15.89
N ASN A 378 0.47 -16.02 -14.62
CA ASN A 378 1.54 -15.58 -13.74
C ASN A 378 2.91 -15.87 -14.39
N GLU A 379 3.87 -15.00 -14.13
CA GLU A 379 5.22 -15.07 -14.69
C GLU A 379 6.22 -15.33 -13.57
N PHE A 380 7.26 -16.10 -13.86
CA PHE A 380 8.30 -16.44 -12.91
C PHE A 380 9.64 -16.29 -13.61
N PHE A 381 10.46 -15.37 -13.12
CA PHE A 381 11.68 -14.91 -13.74
C PHE A 381 12.87 -15.36 -12.90
N VAL A 382 13.68 -16.25 -13.45
CA VAL A 382 14.88 -16.79 -12.80
C VAL A 382 16.07 -15.90 -13.14
N ASN A 383 16.72 -15.36 -12.12
CA ASN A 383 17.90 -14.51 -12.24
C ASN A 383 19.07 -15.33 -12.82
N GLN A 384 19.89 -14.71 -13.66
CA GLN A 384 21.05 -15.37 -14.28
C GLN A 384 22.38 -14.96 -13.63
N GLY A 385 22.34 -14.14 -12.57
CA GLY A 385 23.51 -13.63 -11.86
C GLY A 385 24.29 -12.55 -12.63
N ASP A 386 23.71 -12.01 -13.70
CA ASP A 386 24.30 -10.94 -14.52
C ASP A 386 23.35 -9.74 -14.71
N GLY A 387 22.32 -9.66 -13.86
CA GLY A 387 21.28 -8.64 -13.92
C GLY A 387 20.20 -8.90 -14.98
N THR A 388 20.20 -10.09 -15.61
CA THR A 388 19.16 -10.52 -16.55
C THR A 388 18.36 -11.71 -16.02
N PHE A 389 17.15 -11.88 -16.54
CA PHE A 389 16.21 -12.91 -16.12
C PHE A 389 15.73 -13.78 -17.29
N VAL A 390 15.37 -15.02 -16.97
CA VAL A 390 14.68 -15.95 -17.86
C VAL A 390 13.28 -16.26 -17.33
N GLU A 391 12.25 -15.99 -18.14
CA GLU A 391 10.88 -16.41 -17.82
C GLU A 391 10.76 -17.94 -17.88
N ALA A 392 10.44 -18.57 -16.76
CA ALA A 392 10.44 -20.02 -16.54
C ALA A 392 9.14 -20.54 -15.89
N SER A 393 8.07 -19.75 -15.83
CA SER A 393 6.83 -20.15 -15.13
C SER A 393 6.26 -21.48 -15.62
N ARG A 394 6.37 -21.79 -16.92
CA ARG A 394 5.89 -23.08 -17.46
C ARG A 394 6.75 -24.25 -17.03
N ASP A 395 8.06 -24.05 -16.97
CA ASP A 395 9.03 -25.10 -16.64
C ASP A 395 8.88 -25.52 -15.18
N TYR A 396 8.54 -24.57 -14.30
CA TYR A 396 8.27 -24.79 -12.88
C TYR A 396 6.80 -25.10 -12.55
N GLY A 397 5.89 -25.12 -13.52
CA GLY A 397 4.46 -25.40 -13.28
C GLY A 397 3.73 -24.26 -12.56
N LEU A 398 4.23 -23.04 -12.70
CA LEU A 398 3.82 -21.81 -12.06
C LEU A 398 3.06 -20.84 -12.98
N ALA A 399 2.93 -21.16 -14.27
CA ALA A 399 2.14 -20.40 -15.25
C ALA A 399 0.62 -20.50 -15.02
N ARG A 400 0.16 -20.01 -13.85
CA ARG A 400 -1.22 -20.11 -13.38
C ARG A 400 -2.08 -18.97 -13.93
N MET A 401 -3.30 -19.31 -14.29
CA MET A 401 -4.32 -18.38 -14.81
C MET A 401 -5.32 -18.08 -13.70
N GLY A 402 -5.80 -16.85 -13.60
CA GLY A 402 -6.84 -16.35 -12.71
C GLY A 402 -6.49 -14.96 -12.17
N TYR A 403 -7.28 -14.47 -11.22
CA TYR A 403 -7.04 -13.18 -10.58
C TYR A 403 -6.13 -13.36 -9.37
N THR A 404 -4.81 -13.27 -9.60
CA THR A 404 -3.81 -13.28 -8.53
C THR A 404 -3.81 -11.93 -7.80
N LYS A 405 -4.02 -11.93 -6.47
CA LYS A 405 -4.12 -10.69 -5.68
C LYS A 405 -2.96 -10.46 -4.71
N ALA A 406 -2.31 -11.53 -4.26
CA ALA A 406 -1.07 -11.50 -3.50
C ALA A 406 -0.18 -12.66 -3.94
N VAL A 407 1.11 -12.41 -3.89
CA VAL A 407 2.17 -13.42 -4.03
C VAL A 407 3.12 -13.15 -2.88
N VAL A 408 3.39 -14.15 -2.04
CA VAL A 408 4.33 -14.03 -0.92
C VAL A 408 5.15 -15.31 -0.79
N TRP A 409 6.42 -15.14 -0.43
CA TRP A 409 7.36 -16.22 -0.18
C TRP A 409 7.52 -16.48 1.31
N GLY A 410 7.70 -17.74 1.69
CA GLY A 410 7.99 -18.12 3.07
C GLY A 410 8.35 -19.60 3.18
N ASP A 411 9.41 -19.90 3.93
CA ASP A 411 9.77 -21.27 4.33
C ASP A 411 8.83 -21.71 5.47
N TYR A 412 7.64 -22.19 5.10
CA TYR A 412 6.58 -22.51 6.08
C TYR A 412 6.82 -23.84 6.79
N ASN A 413 7.58 -24.74 6.18
CA ASN A 413 7.85 -26.07 6.72
C ASN A 413 9.26 -26.19 7.35
N ASN A 414 10.01 -25.08 7.41
CA ASN A 414 11.37 -24.99 7.95
C ASN A 414 12.37 -25.95 7.28
N ASP A 415 12.17 -26.29 6.00
CA ASP A 415 13.08 -27.14 5.23
C ASP A 415 14.24 -26.33 4.59
N GLY A 416 14.22 -25.01 4.75
CA GLY A 416 15.23 -24.10 4.25
C GLY A 416 15.05 -23.71 2.78
N TRP A 417 13.94 -24.07 2.14
CA TRP A 417 13.59 -23.66 0.80
C TRP A 417 12.35 -22.75 0.83
N PRO A 418 12.40 -21.52 0.27
CA PRO A 418 11.23 -20.65 0.24
C PRO A 418 10.09 -21.27 -0.56
N ASP A 419 8.89 -21.32 0.04
CA ASP A 419 7.65 -21.76 -0.61
C ASP A 419 6.82 -20.56 -1.06
N LEU A 420 5.94 -20.76 -2.04
CA LEU A 420 5.18 -19.69 -2.67
C LEU A 420 3.69 -19.79 -2.36
N PHE A 421 3.14 -18.78 -1.68
CA PHE A 421 1.69 -18.64 -1.52
C PHE A 421 1.12 -17.64 -2.53
N ILE A 422 -0.03 -17.99 -3.11
CA ILE A 422 -0.78 -17.15 -4.06
C ILE A 422 -2.21 -17.00 -3.58
N SER A 423 -2.61 -15.76 -3.30
CA SER A 423 -4.00 -15.44 -2.99
C SER A 423 -4.81 -15.19 -4.27
N ARG A 424 -6.08 -15.59 -4.25
CA ARG A 424 -6.94 -15.66 -5.43
C ARG A 424 -8.29 -15.00 -5.20
N TYR A 425 -8.75 -14.25 -6.19
CA TYR A 425 -10.10 -13.66 -6.16
C TYR A 425 -11.11 -14.57 -6.88
N ARG A 426 -12.16 -14.97 -6.14
CA ARG A 426 -13.25 -15.88 -6.52
C ARG A 426 -12.82 -17.33 -6.80
N GLU A 427 -11.65 -17.72 -6.33
CA GLU A 427 -11.06 -19.03 -6.54
C GLU A 427 -10.29 -19.48 -5.29
N PRO A 428 -10.03 -20.78 -5.11
CA PRO A 428 -9.25 -21.26 -3.98
C PRO A 428 -7.81 -20.73 -4.03
N ASN A 429 -7.26 -20.38 -2.87
CA ASN A 429 -5.85 -20.02 -2.73
C ASN A 429 -4.92 -21.21 -3.02
N GLN A 430 -3.65 -20.91 -3.29
CA GLN A 430 -2.65 -21.91 -3.64
C GLN A 430 -1.39 -21.76 -2.77
N LEU A 431 -0.85 -22.89 -2.30
CA LEU A 431 0.44 -22.97 -1.64
C LEU A 431 1.31 -23.93 -2.41
N PHE A 432 2.37 -23.42 -3.02
CA PHE A 432 3.32 -24.17 -3.81
C PHE A 432 4.55 -24.48 -2.97
N GLN A 433 4.66 -25.74 -2.55
CA GLN A 433 5.84 -26.21 -1.86
C GLN A 433 7.00 -26.34 -2.85
N ASN A 434 8.14 -25.74 -2.52
CA ASN A 434 9.37 -25.82 -3.28
C ASN A 434 9.99 -27.22 -3.13
N GLN A 435 10.46 -27.80 -4.23
CA GLN A 435 11.09 -29.12 -4.25
C GLN A 435 12.59 -28.97 -4.51
N GLU A 436 13.27 -28.34 -3.55
CA GLU A 436 14.73 -28.10 -3.58
C GLU A 436 15.21 -27.33 -4.82
N GLY A 437 14.51 -26.26 -5.18
CA GLY A 437 14.84 -25.39 -6.33
C GLY A 437 14.54 -26.02 -7.69
N LYS A 438 13.96 -27.23 -7.75
CA LYS A 438 13.79 -27.97 -9.03
C LYS A 438 12.40 -27.84 -9.64
N THR A 439 11.36 -27.75 -8.80
CA THR A 439 9.95 -27.68 -9.22
C THR A 439 9.08 -27.29 -8.01
N PHE A 440 7.78 -27.10 -8.24
CA PHE A 440 6.81 -26.78 -7.20
C PHE A 440 5.62 -27.74 -7.21
N ILE A 441 5.05 -28.01 -6.02
CA ILE A 441 3.84 -28.82 -5.85
C ILE A 441 2.78 -28.00 -5.12
N ASP A 442 1.58 -27.88 -5.70
CA ASP A 442 0.44 -27.27 -5.01
C ASP A 442 -0.05 -28.20 -3.89
N VAL A 443 0.20 -27.81 -2.64
CA VAL A 443 -0.18 -28.53 -1.43
C VAL A 443 -1.36 -27.88 -0.71
N GLY A 444 -2.05 -26.90 -1.32
CA GLY A 444 -3.05 -26.09 -0.63
C GLY A 444 -4.21 -26.86 0.02
N ASP A 445 -4.60 -28.00 -0.56
CA ASP A 445 -5.61 -28.89 0.03
C ASP A 445 -5.08 -29.66 1.25
N ILE A 446 -3.82 -30.09 1.20
CA ILE A 446 -3.18 -30.84 2.28
C ILE A 446 -2.87 -29.88 3.44
N ALA A 447 -2.38 -28.69 3.12
CA ALA A 447 -2.04 -27.66 4.10
C ALA A 447 -3.28 -27.01 4.75
N GLY A 448 -4.45 -27.06 4.10
CA GLY A 448 -5.70 -26.53 4.65
C GLY A 448 -5.93 -25.04 4.45
N ILE A 449 -5.33 -24.43 3.40
CA ILE A 449 -5.25 -22.96 3.23
C ILE A 449 -6.08 -22.40 2.07
N ARG A 450 -7.04 -23.17 1.52
CA ARG A 450 -7.78 -22.81 0.30
C ARG A 450 -8.66 -21.56 0.43
N GLU A 451 -9.01 -21.17 1.65
CA GLU A 451 -9.87 -20.04 1.98
C GLU A 451 -9.05 -18.79 2.37
N PRO A 452 -9.63 -17.58 2.31
CA PRO A 452 -10.96 -17.26 1.81
C PRO A 452 -11.05 -17.33 0.27
N MET A 453 -12.26 -17.41 -0.28
CA MET A 453 -12.46 -17.51 -1.74
C MET A 453 -12.34 -16.16 -2.47
N ASP A 454 -12.67 -15.06 -1.80
CA ASP A 454 -12.49 -13.70 -2.32
C ASP A 454 -11.26 -13.05 -1.64
N SER A 455 -10.07 -13.64 -1.85
CA SER A 455 -8.84 -13.18 -1.19
C SER A 455 -8.22 -11.95 -1.85
N PHE A 456 -7.49 -11.15 -1.06
CA PHE A 456 -6.67 -10.03 -1.56
C PHE A 456 -5.26 -10.01 -0.94
N PRO A 457 -4.83 -9.10 -0.06
CA PRO A 457 -3.45 -9.20 0.42
C PRO A 457 -3.25 -10.39 1.37
N ALA A 458 -2.00 -10.86 1.44
CA ALA A 458 -1.57 -11.97 2.29
C ALA A 458 -0.12 -11.78 2.72
N TRP A 459 0.30 -12.49 3.77
CA TRP A 459 1.70 -12.55 4.22
C TRP A 459 1.99 -13.76 5.11
N PHE A 460 3.25 -14.20 5.08
CA PHE A 460 3.81 -15.07 6.10
C PHE A 460 4.44 -14.25 7.23
N TRP A 461 4.35 -14.75 8.45
CA TRP A 461 4.93 -14.14 9.66
C TRP A 461 4.92 -15.16 10.81
N ASP A 462 5.53 -14.84 11.95
CA ASP A 462 5.41 -15.63 13.17
C ASP A 462 4.64 -14.80 14.20
N PHE A 463 3.30 -14.95 14.25
CA PHE A 463 2.47 -14.07 15.07
C PHE A 463 2.45 -14.49 16.54
N ASP A 464 2.75 -15.76 16.82
CA ASP A 464 2.75 -16.31 18.18
C ASP A 464 4.14 -16.65 18.74
N GLN A 465 5.20 -16.29 18.00
CA GLN A 465 6.61 -16.38 18.39
C GLN A 465 7.06 -17.83 18.66
N ASP A 466 6.55 -18.80 17.88
CA ASP A 466 6.88 -20.22 18.04
C ASP A 466 8.03 -20.71 17.14
N GLY A 467 8.54 -19.84 16.28
CA GLY A 467 9.62 -20.08 15.33
C GLY A 467 9.16 -20.59 13.96
N TRP A 468 7.86 -20.78 13.74
CA TRP A 468 7.25 -21.23 12.49
C TRP A 468 6.46 -20.12 11.82
N LEU A 469 6.43 -20.12 10.48
CA LEU A 469 5.68 -19.12 9.75
C LEU A 469 4.20 -19.52 9.68
N ASP A 470 3.37 -18.70 10.28
CA ASP A 470 1.93 -18.61 10.11
C ASP A 470 1.57 -17.82 8.85
N LEU A 471 0.30 -17.87 8.45
CA LEU A 471 -0.19 -17.24 7.23
C LEU A 471 -1.44 -16.40 7.52
N PHE A 472 -1.42 -15.12 7.17
CA PHE A 472 -2.61 -14.30 7.11
C PHE A 472 -3.05 -14.10 5.66
N VAL A 473 -4.37 -14.21 5.42
CA VAL A 473 -4.98 -13.95 4.12
C VAL A 473 -6.24 -13.12 4.32
N SER A 474 -6.26 -11.90 3.78
CA SER A 474 -7.45 -11.06 3.91
C SER A 474 -8.53 -11.46 2.92
N GLY A 475 -9.78 -11.44 3.39
CA GLY A 475 -10.96 -11.40 2.52
C GLY A 475 -11.19 -9.97 2.00
N TRP A 476 -11.76 -9.88 0.79
CA TRP A 476 -12.09 -8.61 0.15
C TRP A 476 -13.60 -8.41 0.06
N ARG A 477 -14.39 -9.32 -0.50
CA ARG A 477 -15.83 -9.07 -0.79
C ARG A 477 -16.63 -8.52 0.42
N ALA A 478 -17.05 -7.25 0.39
CA ALA A 478 -17.95 -6.64 1.37
C ALA A 478 -18.65 -5.40 0.79
N THR A 479 -19.43 -4.68 1.60
CA THR A 479 -20.01 -3.37 1.30
C THR A 479 -19.96 -2.47 2.53
N ALA A 480 -20.20 -1.17 2.38
CA ALA A 480 -20.35 -0.27 3.53
C ALA A 480 -21.49 -0.71 4.47
N GLY A 481 -22.52 -1.38 3.94
CA GLY A 481 -23.58 -1.98 4.73
C GLY A 481 -23.12 -3.14 5.62
N ASP A 482 -22.07 -3.87 5.25
CA ASP A 482 -21.52 -4.95 6.08
C ASP A 482 -20.78 -4.39 7.31
N ILE A 483 -20.20 -3.19 7.21
CA ILE A 483 -19.71 -2.45 8.37
C ILE A 483 -20.88 -2.13 9.32
N ALA A 484 -21.98 -1.57 8.80
CA ALA A 484 -23.16 -1.35 9.63
C ALA A 484 -23.70 -2.65 10.26
N ALA A 485 -23.70 -3.76 9.52
CA ALA A 485 -24.11 -5.06 10.03
C ALA A 485 -23.22 -5.51 11.21
N GLU A 486 -21.90 -5.36 11.10
CA GLU A 486 -20.94 -5.64 12.18
C GLU A 486 -21.28 -4.82 13.43
N PHE A 487 -21.49 -3.51 13.29
CA PHE A 487 -21.84 -2.64 14.42
C PHE A 487 -23.20 -2.95 15.06
N LEU A 488 -24.16 -3.40 14.25
CA LEU A 488 -25.49 -3.79 14.72
C LEU A 488 -25.51 -5.20 15.32
N GLY A 489 -24.41 -5.97 15.22
CA GLY A 489 -24.34 -7.35 15.69
C GLY A 489 -25.27 -8.29 14.91
N ILE A 490 -25.53 -7.98 13.64
CA ILE A 490 -26.34 -8.82 12.74
C ILE A 490 -25.44 -9.45 11.66
N PRO A 491 -25.83 -10.61 11.08
CA PRO A 491 -25.04 -11.23 10.02
C PRO A 491 -24.90 -10.31 8.80
N GLY A 492 -23.67 -10.10 8.35
CA GLY A 492 -23.34 -9.49 7.06
C GLY A 492 -23.26 -10.53 5.94
N ASN A 493 -22.99 -10.05 4.73
CA ASN A 493 -22.65 -10.87 3.56
C ASN A 493 -21.25 -10.49 3.09
N ASP A 494 -20.27 -10.54 3.99
CA ASP A 494 -18.88 -10.24 3.69
C ASP A 494 -18.02 -11.51 3.61
N GLU A 495 -16.80 -11.38 3.06
CA GLU A 495 -15.75 -12.39 3.13
C GLU A 495 -14.77 -12.01 4.23
N LYS A 496 -14.70 -12.87 5.25
CA LYS A 496 -13.83 -12.67 6.41
C LYS A 496 -12.39 -13.03 6.06
N PRO A 497 -11.38 -12.44 6.72
CA PRO A 497 -10.00 -12.91 6.60
C PRO A 497 -9.85 -14.35 7.12
N ARG A 498 -8.66 -14.91 6.90
CA ARG A 498 -8.19 -16.14 7.55
C ARG A 498 -6.82 -15.85 8.18
N LEU A 499 -6.68 -16.16 9.46
CA LEU A 499 -5.39 -16.31 10.13
C LEU A 499 -5.16 -17.80 10.37
N TYR A 500 -4.15 -18.34 9.71
CA TYR A 500 -3.76 -19.74 9.75
C TYR A 500 -2.54 -19.90 10.66
N ARG A 501 -2.71 -20.59 11.79
CA ARG A 501 -1.60 -21.01 12.64
C ARG A 501 -0.94 -22.25 12.05
N ASN A 502 0.38 -22.25 11.97
CA ASN A 502 1.15 -23.40 11.50
C ASN A 502 1.18 -24.51 12.56
N LEU A 503 0.87 -25.75 12.18
CA LEU A 503 0.87 -26.91 13.09
C LEU A 503 2.21 -27.66 13.13
N GLN A 504 3.24 -27.13 12.44
CA GLN A 504 4.61 -27.65 12.40
C GLN A 504 4.72 -29.06 11.77
N ASP A 505 3.70 -29.47 11.02
CA ASP A 505 3.61 -30.76 10.32
C ASP A 505 3.28 -30.61 8.83
N GLY A 506 3.39 -29.37 8.32
CA GLY A 506 3.04 -29.00 6.95
C GLY A 506 1.56 -28.62 6.77
N THR A 507 0.79 -28.55 7.85
CA THR A 507 -0.62 -28.14 7.84
C THR A 507 -0.88 -26.92 8.72
N PHE A 508 -2.05 -26.30 8.53
CA PHE A 508 -2.47 -25.12 9.26
C PHE A 508 -3.85 -25.30 9.92
N GLU A 509 -4.07 -24.58 11.02
CA GLU A 509 -5.38 -24.40 11.66
C GLU A 509 -5.87 -22.97 11.45
N ASP A 510 -7.12 -22.80 11.00
CA ASP A 510 -7.79 -21.48 10.99
C ASP A 510 -8.16 -21.06 12.42
N VAL A 511 -7.43 -20.05 12.94
CA VAL A 511 -7.61 -19.49 14.28
C VAL A 511 -8.31 -18.13 14.26
N THR A 512 -8.89 -17.70 13.14
CA THR A 512 -9.46 -16.36 12.93
C THR A 512 -10.48 -15.94 14.00
N GLU A 513 -11.42 -16.83 14.33
CA GLU A 513 -12.41 -16.54 15.38
C GLU A 513 -11.76 -16.50 16.77
N GLN A 514 -10.83 -17.42 17.02
CA GLN A 514 -10.14 -17.57 18.31
C GLN A 514 -9.30 -16.34 18.65
N THR A 515 -8.67 -15.74 17.64
CA THR A 515 -7.83 -14.54 17.78
C THR A 515 -8.62 -13.23 17.68
N GLY A 516 -9.93 -13.27 17.43
CA GLY A 516 -10.78 -12.08 17.36
C GLY A 516 -10.75 -11.33 16.03
N LEU A 517 -10.21 -11.95 14.98
CA LEU A 517 -10.09 -11.37 13.64
C LEU A 517 -11.28 -11.65 12.72
N ASN A 518 -12.33 -12.33 13.21
CA ASN A 518 -13.58 -12.56 12.47
C ASN A 518 -14.40 -11.26 12.28
N LYS A 519 -13.83 -10.30 11.54
CA LYS A 519 -14.28 -8.92 11.34
C LYS A 519 -14.27 -8.56 9.85
N VAL A 520 -15.09 -7.60 9.46
CA VAL A 520 -15.14 -7.07 8.09
C VAL A 520 -13.90 -6.20 7.83
N MET A 521 -12.97 -6.64 6.99
CA MET A 521 -11.77 -5.83 6.68
C MET A 521 -11.84 -5.17 5.30
N TYR A 522 -12.32 -5.87 4.26
CA TYR A 522 -12.39 -5.33 2.89
C TYR A 522 -11.05 -4.75 2.39
N THR A 523 -9.97 -5.50 2.61
CA THR A 523 -8.61 -4.99 2.48
C THR A 523 -8.13 -4.92 1.03
N MET A 524 -7.58 -3.77 0.62
CA MET A 524 -6.95 -3.54 -0.68
C MET A 524 -5.42 -3.46 -0.59
N GLY A 525 -4.90 -2.98 0.54
CA GLY A 525 -3.47 -3.02 0.85
C GLY A 525 -3.25 -3.09 2.35
N SER A 526 -2.14 -3.65 2.76
CA SER A 526 -1.86 -3.90 4.17
C SER A 526 -0.39 -4.20 4.37
N ASN A 527 0.09 -3.96 5.59
CA ASN A 527 1.40 -4.43 6.03
C ASN A 527 1.39 -4.62 7.55
N TYR A 528 2.48 -5.18 8.09
CA TYR A 528 2.65 -5.47 9.50
C TYR A 528 3.95 -4.89 10.06
N GLY A 529 4.00 -4.72 11.38
CA GLY A 529 5.10 -4.11 12.13
C GLY A 529 4.86 -4.20 13.64
N ASP A 530 5.83 -3.85 14.46
CA ASP A 530 5.74 -3.83 15.94
C ASP A 530 5.39 -2.41 16.40
N LEU A 531 4.09 -2.13 16.56
CA LEU A 531 3.54 -0.79 16.68
C LEU A 531 3.89 -0.11 18.01
N ASP A 532 3.94 -0.89 19.09
CA ASP A 532 4.25 -0.38 20.42
C ASP A 532 5.58 -0.90 20.99
N GLY A 533 6.37 -1.60 20.18
CA GLY A 533 7.68 -2.11 20.55
C GLY A 533 7.60 -3.23 21.61
N ASP A 534 6.47 -3.91 21.76
CA ASP A 534 6.29 -4.98 22.75
C ASP A 534 6.86 -6.33 22.32
N GLY A 535 7.33 -6.43 21.07
CA GLY A 535 7.92 -7.63 20.47
C GLY A 535 6.93 -8.43 19.63
N TRP A 536 5.63 -8.12 19.68
CA TRP A 536 4.59 -8.81 18.91
C TRP A 536 4.24 -8.02 17.66
N LEU A 537 4.16 -8.71 16.51
CA LEU A 537 3.83 -8.05 15.25
C LEU A 537 2.32 -7.75 15.18
N ASP A 538 2.02 -6.48 14.96
CA ASP A 538 0.73 -5.85 14.71
C ASP A 538 0.51 -5.64 13.21
N PHE A 539 -0.69 -5.25 12.78
CA PHE A 539 -0.92 -4.96 11.36
C PHE A 539 -1.97 -3.89 11.09
N TYR A 540 -1.79 -3.22 9.96
CA TYR A 540 -2.69 -2.19 9.45
C TYR A 540 -3.29 -2.58 8.11
N VAL A 541 -4.61 -2.44 7.99
CA VAL A 541 -5.34 -2.73 6.76
C VAL A 541 -5.91 -1.45 6.16
N GLY A 542 -5.50 -1.16 4.92
CA GLY A 542 -6.14 -0.24 4.01
C GLY A 542 -7.38 -0.89 3.40
N THR A 543 -8.51 -0.26 3.63
CA THR A 543 -9.84 -0.78 3.27
C THR A 543 -10.35 -0.08 2.01
N GLY A 544 -11.14 -0.77 1.19
CA GLY A 544 -11.78 -0.11 0.05
C GLY A 544 -12.23 -1.04 -1.09
N ASP A 545 -12.88 -0.39 -2.06
CA ASP A 545 -13.39 -0.97 -3.30
C ASP A 545 -13.57 0.15 -4.32
N PRO A 546 -13.56 -0.07 -5.64
CA PRO A 546 -13.82 0.99 -6.62
C PRO A 546 -15.12 1.78 -6.38
N ASN A 547 -16.17 1.19 -5.81
CA ASN A 547 -17.44 1.84 -5.48
C ASN A 547 -17.24 3.04 -4.55
N LEU A 548 -17.72 4.21 -4.98
CA LEU A 548 -17.62 5.46 -4.21
C LEU A 548 -18.41 5.44 -2.88
N ARG A 549 -19.27 4.44 -2.65
CA ARG A 549 -19.95 4.21 -1.36
C ARG A 549 -19.06 3.55 -0.31
N ALA A 550 -17.93 2.95 -0.70
CA ALA A 550 -17.03 2.22 0.19
C ALA A 550 -16.19 3.17 1.07
N LEU A 551 -16.88 3.99 1.88
CA LEU A 551 -16.30 4.82 2.92
C LEU A 551 -16.32 4.03 4.22
N MET A 552 -15.21 3.40 4.54
CA MET A 552 -15.06 2.58 5.75
C MET A 552 -13.72 2.87 6.39
N PRO A 553 -13.62 2.73 7.72
CA PRO A 553 -12.38 3.01 8.39
C PRO A 553 -11.31 1.99 8.00
N ASN A 554 -10.13 2.47 7.63
CA ASN A 554 -8.91 1.68 7.72
C ASN A 554 -8.73 1.20 9.16
N ARG A 555 -8.21 -0.02 9.36
CA ARG A 555 -8.25 -0.69 10.67
C ARG A 555 -6.86 -1.12 11.12
N MET A 556 -6.54 -0.87 12.39
CA MET A 556 -5.26 -1.25 13.02
C MET A 556 -5.51 -2.29 14.10
N PHE A 557 -4.75 -3.37 14.06
CA PHE A 557 -4.89 -4.52 14.94
C PHE A 557 -3.60 -4.78 15.70
N ARG A 558 -3.66 -4.63 17.02
CA ARG A 558 -2.57 -4.88 17.95
C ARG A 558 -2.58 -6.33 18.42
N ASN A 559 -1.50 -7.07 18.22
CA ASN A 559 -1.29 -8.41 18.73
C ASN A 559 -1.11 -8.38 20.25
N VAL A 560 -1.76 -9.32 20.93
CA VAL A 560 -1.68 -9.47 22.38
C VAL A 560 -1.10 -10.83 22.70
N ASN A 561 0.23 -10.86 22.78
CA ASN A 561 1.01 -12.02 23.18
C ASN A 561 0.80 -13.28 22.32
N GLY A 562 0.51 -13.13 21.02
CA GLY A 562 0.27 -14.26 20.13
C GLY A 562 -1.06 -14.99 20.36
N VAL A 563 -1.93 -14.46 21.22
CA VAL A 563 -3.19 -15.13 21.59
C VAL A 563 -4.40 -14.53 20.87
N ARG A 564 -4.40 -13.21 20.68
CA ARG A 564 -5.51 -12.49 20.04
C ARG A 564 -5.04 -11.14 19.51
N PHE A 565 -5.86 -10.54 18.66
CA PHE A 565 -5.69 -9.18 18.18
C PHE A 565 -6.75 -8.25 18.78
N GLU A 566 -6.30 -7.09 19.21
CA GLU A 566 -7.12 -5.97 19.65
C GLU A 566 -7.21 -4.93 18.56
N GLU A 567 -8.41 -4.51 18.24
CA GLU A 567 -8.59 -3.42 17.32
C GLU A 567 -8.33 -2.08 18.01
N VAL A 568 -7.28 -1.38 17.58
CA VAL A 568 -6.85 -0.09 18.14
C VAL A 568 -7.13 1.09 17.20
N THR A 569 -7.86 0.85 16.11
CA THR A 569 -8.23 1.81 15.05
C THR A 569 -8.59 3.21 15.56
N THR A 570 -9.54 3.31 16.49
CA THR A 570 -10.09 4.62 16.93
C THR A 570 -9.21 5.33 17.93
N HIS A 571 -8.68 4.57 18.90
CA HIS A 571 -7.87 5.10 19.98
C HIS A 571 -6.47 5.50 19.48
N GLY A 572 -5.87 4.65 18.65
CA GLY A 572 -4.60 4.91 17.96
C GLY A 572 -4.70 6.01 16.91
N GLY A 573 -5.89 6.27 16.34
CA GLY A 573 -6.09 7.36 15.37
C GLY A 573 -5.95 6.95 13.90
N PHE A 574 -6.09 5.65 13.60
CA PHE A 574 -5.89 5.05 12.27
C PHE A 574 -7.16 4.94 11.43
N GLY A 575 -8.32 5.33 11.95
CA GLY A 575 -9.63 5.11 11.33
C GLY A 575 -9.93 5.93 10.07
N HIS A 576 -8.97 6.12 9.17
CA HIS A 576 -9.17 6.93 7.97
C HIS A 576 -10.27 6.36 7.08
N LEU A 577 -11.25 7.18 6.70
CA LEU A 577 -12.46 6.77 5.95
C LEU A 577 -12.27 6.70 4.43
N GLN A 578 -11.19 7.31 3.92
CA GLN A 578 -10.81 7.16 2.51
C GLN A 578 -10.08 5.85 2.29
N LYS A 579 -10.07 5.40 1.03
CA LYS A 579 -9.55 4.09 0.64
C LYS A 579 -8.04 4.03 0.78
N GLY A 580 -7.55 3.03 1.51
CA GLY A 580 -6.12 2.80 1.74
C GLY A 580 -5.56 1.67 0.87
N HIS A 581 -4.34 1.86 0.37
CA HIS A 581 -3.62 0.92 -0.48
C HIS A 581 -2.23 0.63 0.11
N GLY A 582 -1.14 0.99 -0.57
CA GLY A 582 0.23 0.72 -0.14
C GLY A 582 0.48 1.12 1.32
N VAL A 583 0.91 0.18 2.16
CA VAL A 583 1.29 0.44 3.57
C VAL A 583 2.76 0.08 3.81
N ALA A 584 3.50 0.94 4.50
CA ALA A 584 4.84 0.64 4.99
C ALA A 584 5.01 1.07 6.45
N PHE A 585 5.74 0.25 7.20
CA PHE A 585 6.15 0.50 8.59
C PHE A 585 7.66 0.77 8.61
N GLY A 586 8.11 1.74 9.40
CA GLY A 586 9.54 1.97 9.61
C GLY A 586 9.83 3.15 10.53
N ASP A 587 10.98 3.13 11.19
CA ASP A 587 11.48 4.18 12.09
C ASP A 587 12.09 5.35 11.26
N ILE A 588 11.23 6.26 10.80
CA ILE A 588 11.62 7.32 9.83
C ILE A 588 12.50 8.39 10.48
N ASP A 589 12.35 8.63 11.78
CA ASP A 589 13.06 9.67 12.51
C ASP A 589 14.16 9.16 13.46
N HIS A 590 14.41 7.84 13.45
CA HIS A 590 15.48 7.17 14.18
C HIS A 590 15.34 7.24 15.71
N ASP A 591 14.12 7.30 16.24
CA ASP A 591 13.86 7.26 17.68
C ASP A 591 13.59 5.83 18.23
N GLY A 592 13.42 4.89 17.30
CA GLY A 592 13.30 3.46 17.54
C GLY A 592 11.88 2.96 17.80
N ASP A 593 10.89 3.71 17.34
CA ASP A 593 9.54 3.21 17.12
C ASP A 593 9.08 3.38 15.66
N GLN A 594 8.16 2.52 15.24
CA GLN A 594 7.79 2.43 13.82
C GLN A 594 6.67 3.42 13.49
N ASP A 595 6.94 4.32 12.55
CA ASP A 595 5.92 5.14 11.90
C ASP A 595 5.18 4.33 10.82
N VAL A 596 4.00 4.81 10.43
CA VAL A 596 3.17 4.14 9.41
C VAL A 596 2.82 5.10 8.28
N TYR A 597 3.34 4.83 7.09
CA TYR A 597 2.96 5.54 5.87
C TYR A 597 1.91 4.74 5.09
N GLN A 598 0.89 5.43 4.57
CA GLN A 598 -0.14 4.82 3.73
C GLN A 598 -0.47 5.66 2.49
N VAL A 599 -0.47 5.01 1.33
CA VAL A 599 -0.97 5.56 0.08
C VAL A 599 -2.49 5.45 0.05
N MET A 600 -3.14 6.55 -0.32
CA MET A 600 -4.58 6.73 -0.22
C MET A 600 -5.19 7.07 -1.59
N GLY A 601 -6.51 6.92 -1.68
CA GLY A 601 -7.27 7.21 -2.90
C GLY A 601 -7.82 5.94 -3.53
N GLY A 602 -8.81 6.09 -4.40
CA GLY A 602 -9.48 4.97 -5.05
C GLY A 602 -9.17 4.85 -6.52
N ALA A 603 -9.99 4.05 -7.20
CA ALA A 603 -9.81 3.72 -8.61
C ALA A 603 -10.29 4.85 -9.56
N PHE A 604 -11.48 5.41 -9.31
CA PHE A 604 -12.07 6.41 -10.21
C PHE A 604 -11.39 7.77 -10.07
N GLU A 605 -11.29 8.55 -11.16
CA GLU A 605 -10.61 9.86 -11.18
C GLU A 605 -11.14 10.89 -10.17
N GLY A 606 -12.37 10.72 -9.71
CA GLY A 606 -13.02 11.52 -8.68
C GLY A 606 -12.76 11.08 -7.25
N ASP A 607 -12.00 9.99 -7.06
CA ASP A 607 -11.76 9.33 -5.78
C ASP A 607 -10.37 9.61 -5.22
N LEU A 608 -9.89 10.83 -5.44
CA LEU A 608 -8.59 11.29 -4.95
C LEU A 608 -8.61 11.40 -3.42
N ALA A 609 -7.52 11.02 -2.77
CA ALA A 609 -7.29 11.27 -1.35
C ALA A 609 -5.82 11.62 -1.08
N ARG A 610 -5.55 12.22 0.08
CA ARG A 610 -4.20 12.54 0.54
C ARG A 610 -3.60 11.35 1.28
N ASN A 611 -2.36 11.03 0.97
CA ASN A 611 -1.58 10.05 1.73
C ASN A 611 -1.40 10.49 3.19
N THR A 612 -1.19 9.51 4.08
CA THR A 612 -1.02 9.75 5.52
C THR A 612 0.30 9.21 6.01
N LEU A 613 0.92 9.89 6.97
CA LEU A 613 2.08 9.42 7.71
C LEU A 613 1.80 9.56 9.19
N PHE A 614 1.50 8.44 9.84
CA PHE A 614 1.20 8.37 11.26
C PHE A 614 2.51 8.30 12.05
N GLU A 615 2.91 9.43 12.65
CA GLU A 615 4.03 9.53 13.58
C GLU A 615 3.70 8.76 14.86
N ASN A 616 4.60 7.87 15.26
CA ASN A 616 4.48 7.07 16.45
C ASN A 616 4.90 7.89 17.68
N PRO A 617 4.06 7.95 18.74
CA PRO A 617 4.35 8.76 19.94
C PRO A 617 5.32 8.09 20.92
N GLY A 618 5.88 6.94 20.54
CA GLY A 618 6.65 6.03 21.37
C GLY A 618 5.92 5.43 22.57
N HIS A 619 6.37 4.25 22.98
CA HIS A 619 5.69 3.43 24.00
C HIS A 619 6.58 3.06 25.20
N GLY A 620 7.84 3.49 25.18
CA GLY A 620 8.79 3.32 26.28
C GLY A 620 9.32 1.90 26.44
N ASN A 621 9.23 1.09 25.38
CA ASN A 621 9.86 -0.22 25.30
C ASN A 621 11.31 -0.12 24.79
N GLY A 622 12.07 -1.20 24.93
CA GLY A 622 13.37 -1.34 24.28
C GLY A 622 13.21 -1.71 22.81
N TRP A 623 14.26 -1.52 22.02
CA TRP A 623 14.28 -1.89 20.61
C TRP A 623 15.69 -2.30 20.17
N VAL A 624 15.80 -2.97 19.04
CA VAL A 624 17.04 -3.17 18.27
C VAL A 624 16.68 -3.15 16.79
N ILE A 625 17.52 -2.54 15.96
CA ILE A 625 17.37 -2.59 14.49
C ILE A 625 18.52 -3.42 13.94
N LEU A 626 18.22 -4.35 13.05
CA LEU A 626 19.21 -5.24 12.45
C LEU A 626 19.30 -4.96 10.95
N SER A 627 20.49 -4.65 10.45
CA SER A 627 20.80 -4.56 9.03
C SER A 627 21.70 -5.74 8.68
N LEU A 628 21.29 -6.56 7.71
CA LEU A 628 21.99 -7.77 7.32
C LEU A 628 22.74 -7.54 6.00
N GLU A 629 23.94 -8.11 5.91
CA GLU A 629 24.76 -8.13 4.70
C GLU A 629 25.16 -9.59 4.37
N GLY A 630 24.50 -10.18 3.39
CA GLY A 630 24.84 -11.48 2.83
C GLY A 630 26.18 -11.45 2.08
N THR A 631 26.87 -12.58 2.02
CA THR A 631 28.12 -12.73 1.24
C THR A 631 28.13 -13.95 0.35
N THR A 632 27.46 -15.01 0.78
CA THR A 632 27.10 -16.18 -0.04
C THR A 632 25.61 -16.15 -0.36
N SER A 633 24.80 -15.69 0.60
CA SER A 633 23.40 -15.34 0.36
C SER A 633 23.27 -14.03 -0.39
N ASN A 634 22.08 -13.76 -0.93
CA ASN A 634 21.76 -12.45 -1.50
C ASN A 634 22.15 -11.32 -0.53
N TYR A 635 22.67 -10.23 -1.07
CA TYR A 635 23.35 -9.18 -0.32
C TYR A 635 22.45 -8.60 0.78
N SER A 636 21.17 -8.42 0.49
CA SER A 636 20.19 -7.88 1.45
C SER A 636 19.77 -8.86 2.55
N GLY A 637 20.19 -10.13 2.49
CA GLY A 637 19.80 -11.17 3.44
C GLY A 637 18.30 -11.50 3.40
N MET A 638 17.60 -11.18 2.31
CA MET A 638 16.17 -11.43 2.15
C MET A 638 15.86 -12.93 2.30
N GLY A 639 14.90 -13.26 3.16
CA GLY A 639 14.58 -14.63 3.56
C GLY A 639 15.36 -15.13 4.78
N ALA A 640 16.34 -14.39 5.31
CA ALA A 640 17.07 -14.79 6.51
C ALA A 640 16.13 -14.86 7.71
N ARG A 641 16.29 -15.90 8.54
CA ARG A 641 15.51 -16.08 9.78
C ARG A 641 16.35 -15.64 10.97
N ILE A 642 15.77 -14.79 11.81
CA ILE A 642 16.44 -14.17 12.95
C ILE A 642 15.78 -14.66 14.23
N SER A 643 16.58 -15.06 15.22
CA SER A 643 16.14 -15.27 16.59
C SER A 643 16.87 -14.32 17.53
N VAL A 644 16.12 -13.50 18.27
CA VAL A 644 16.62 -12.59 19.30
C VAL A 644 16.26 -13.13 20.67
N VAL A 645 17.24 -13.66 21.39
CA VAL A 645 17.07 -14.18 22.75
C VAL A 645 17.38 -13.07 23.75
N THR A 646 16.37 -12.68 24.52
CA THR A 646 16.48 -11.67 25.58
C THR A 646 16.54 -12.32 26.96
N ASP A 647 16.52 -11.51 28.02
CA ASP A 647 16.32 -11.96 29.40
C ASP A 647 14.86 -12.30 29.74
N ALA A 648 13.91 -11.91 28.88
CA ALA A 648 12.48 -12.17 29.07
C ALA A 648 11.99 -13.29 28.15
N ASP A 649 12.17 -13.13 26.84
CA ASP A 649 11.57 -13.96 25.79
C ASP A 649 12.54 -14.17 24.61
N THR A 650 12.14 -15.04 23.67
CA THR A 650 12.77 -15.19 22.36
C THR A 650 11.84 -14.64 21.30
N LEU A 651 12.37 -13.78 20.42
CA LEU A 651 11.63 -13.16 19.33
C LEU A 651 12.16 -13.68 17.98
N TYR A 652 11.27 -13.93 17.04
CA TYR A 652 11.56 -14.44 15.70
C TYR A 652 11.17 -13.42 14.64
N ARG A 653 12.01 -13.28 13.62
CA ARG A 653 11.75 -12.42 12.44
C ARG A 653 12.26 -13.08 11.18
N VAL A 654 11.71 -12.67 10.05
CA VAL A 654 12.24 -12.98 8.71
C VAL A 654 12.51 -11.66 8.00
N VAL A 655 13.65 -11.56 7.32
CA VAL A 655 13.98 -10.41 6.49
C VAL A 655 13.13 -10.42 5.23
N GLY A 656 12.43 -9.32 4.98
CA GLY A 656 11.63 -9.11 3.78
C GLY A 656 10.86 -7.80 3.88
N THR A 657 10.15 -7.45 2.82
CA THR A 657 9.42 -6.17 2.71
C THR A 657 8.04 -6.17 3.38
N GLY A 658 7.67 -7.30 4.01
CA GLY A 658 6.41 -7.51 4.73
C GLY A 658 5.34 -8.20 3.88
N ALA A 659 4.18 -7.57 3.73
CA ALA A 659 3.02 -8.11 3.03
C ALA A 659 2.94 -7.71 1.55
N SER A 660 1.87 -8.17 0.86
CA SER A 660 1.53 -7.63 -0.46
C SER A 660 0.80 -6.28 -0.36
N PHE A 661 1.11 -5.36 -1.29
CA PHE A 661 0.62 -3.96 -1.36
C PHE A 661 1.28 -2.99 -0.37
N GLY A 662 2.55 -2.67 -0.65
CA GLY A 662 3.42 -1.80 0.14
C GLY A 662 4.72 -2.52 0.52
N SER A 663 5.81 -1.78 0.69
CA SER A 663 7.12 -2.36 1.05
C SER A 663 7.78 -1.58 2.16
N SER A 664 7.93 -2.25 3.31
CA SER A 664 8.69 -1.79 4.47
C SER A 664 10.19 -2.04 4.27
N PRO A 665 11.07 -1.34 5.00
CA PRO A 665 12.52 -1.50 4.89
C PRO A 665 13.01 -2.92 5.18
N LEU A 666 14.14 -3.32 4.58
CA LEU A 666 14.79 -4.62 4.85
C LEU A 666 15.57 -4.63 6.16
N ARG A 667 15.88 -3.46 6.73
CA ARG A 667 16.36 -3.37 8.11
C ARG A 667 15.24 -3.84 9.05
N VAL A 668 15.54 -4.84 9.89
CA VAL A 668 14.55 -5.47 10.75
C VAL A 668 14.50 -4.75 12.09
N GLU A 669 13.44 -4.00 12.31
CA GLU A 669 13.16 -3.26 13.53
C GLU A 669 12.39 -4.18 14.51
N ILE A 670 12.93 -4.37 15.71
CA ILE A 670 12.42 -5.34 16.69
C ILE A 670 12.21 -4.65 18.03
N GLY A 671 10.95 -4.55 18.46
CA GLY A 671 10.60 -4.21 19.83
C GLY A 671 11.04 -5.30 20.80
N LEU A 672 11.57 -4.88 21.94
CA LEU A 672 12.10 -5.78 22.98
C LEU A 672 11.20 -5.77 24.22
N GLY A 673 10.05 -5.10 24.15
CA GLY A 673 9.12 -4.94 25.26
C GLY A 673 9.82 -4.44 26.52
N LYS A 674 9.75 -5.25 27.58
CA LYS A 674 10.34 -4.95 28.90
C LYS A 674 11.67 -5.65 29.15
N ALA A 675 12.26 -6.30 28.14
CA ALA A 675 13.59 -6.89 28.26
C ALA A 675 14.62 -5.82 28.67
N THR A 676 15.64 -6.24 29.41
CA THR A 676 16.73 -5.36 29.86
C THR A 676 18.07 -5.69 29.23
N SER A 677 18.14 -6.81 28.50
CA SER A 677 19.34 -7.21 27.75
C SER A 677 19.03 -8.16 26.60
N ILE A 678 19.83 -8.08 25.53
CA ILE A 678 19.88 -9.09 24.47
C ILE A 678 21.03 -10.04 24.78
N ASN A 679 20.70 -11.30 25.05
CA ASN A 679 21.68 -12.33 25.36
C ASN A 679 22.37 -12.82 24.09
N GLN A 680 21.59 -13.07 23.05
CA GLN A 680 22.05 -13.66 21.80
C GLN A 680 21.15 -13.21 20.64
N ILE A 681 21.77 -12.96 19.48
CA ILE A 681 21.09 -12.90 18.19
C ILE A 681 21.66 -14.03 17.34
N GLU A 682 20.78 -14.84 16.77
CA GLU A 682 21.13 -15.88 15.80
C GLU A 682 20.51 -15.52 14.45
N VAL A 683 21.30 -15.63 13.38
CA VAL A 683 20.86 -15.41 12.01
C VAL A 683 21.08 -16.70 11.23
N LYS A 684 20.00 -17.31 10.74
CA LYS A 684 20.03 -18.40 9.76
C LYS A 684 19.88 -17.79 8.37
N TRP A 685 20.93 -17.87 7.57
CA TRP A 685 20.97 -17.26 6.24
C TRP A 685 20.26 -18.12 5.17
N PRO A 686 19.75 -17.52 4.07
CA PRO A 686 19.05 -18.23 2.99
C PRO A 686 19.92 -19.22 2.20
N ALA A 687 21.08 -18.77 1.71
CA ALA A 687 22.04 -19.61 1.00
C ALA A 687 22.88 -20.44 2.01
N PRO A 688 23.58 -21.50 1.57
CA PRO A 688 23.74 -22.80 2.25
C PRO A 688 23.86 -22.75 3.78
N GLU A 689 22.73 -23.00 4.45
CA GLU A 689 22.48 -23.11 5.91
C GLU A 689 23.63 -22.66 6.84
N SER A 690 24.09 -21.43 6.65
CA SER A 690 25.05 -20.80 7.55
C SER A 690 24.27 -20.20 8.71
N VAL A 691 24.81 -20.34 9.92
CA VAL A 691 24.22 -19.79 11.14
C VAL A 691 25.29 -18.99 11.85
N ASP A 692 25.06 -17.69 11.95
CA ASP A 692 25.91 -16.79 12.73
C ASP A 692 25.26 -16.47 14.07
N THR A 693 26.09 -16.33 15.10
CA THR A 693 25.64 -16.07 16.46
C THR A 693 26.42 -14.92 17.07
N PHE A 694 25.68 -13.89 17.47
CA PHE A 694 26.19 -12.69 18.10
C PHE A 694 25.73 -12.65 19.55
N ARG A 695 26.61 -12.28 20.49
CA ARG A 695 26.32 -12.30 21.94
C ARG A 695 26.55 -10.94 22.56
N ASN A 696 25.81 -10.63 23.62
CA ASN A 696 25.89 -9.37 24.35
C ASN A 696 25.65 -8.15 23.44
N VAL A 697 24.66 -8.24 22.56
CA VAL A 697 24.31 -7.17 21.63
C VAL A 697 23.68 -6.01 22.41
N PRO A 698 24.11 -4.76 22.21
CA PRO A 698 23.52 -3.62 22.90
C PRO A 698 22.10 -3.34 22.38
N MET A 699 21.18 -3.03 23.29
CA MET A 699 19.85 -2.53 22.95
C MET A 699 19.91 -1.07 22.50
N LYS A 700 18.85 -0.63 21.81
CA LYS A 700 18.64 0.75 21.32
C LYS A 700 19.74 1.21 20.39
N GLN A 701 20.10 0.33 19.46
CA GLN A 701 21.13 0.54 18.46
C GLN A 701 20.68 -0.08 17.15
N LEU A 702 21.16 0.49 16.04
CA LEU A 702 21.23 -0.20 14.77
C LEU A 702 22.49 -1.07 14.78
N ILE A 703 22.33 -2.36 14.47
CA ILE A 703 23.38 -3.36 14.45
C ILE A 703 23.50 -3.88 13.03
N ARG A 704 24.69 -3.73 12.43
CA ARG A 704 25.02 -4.36 11.15
C ARG A 704 25.62 -5.74 11.41
N LEU A 705 25.04 -6.74 10.78
CA LEU A 705 25.42 -8.15 10.86
C LEU A 705 25.80 -8.64 9.46
N ARG A 706 27.01 -9.15 9.32
CA ARG A 706 27.51 -9.66 8.04
C ARG A 706 27.68 -11.17 8.10
N GLU A 707 27.27 -11.86 7.03
CA GLU A 707 27.36 -13.31 6.92
C GLU A 707 28.82 -13.80 7.05
N GLY A 708 29.04 -14.75 7.95
CA GLY A 708 30.33 -15.36 8.25
C GLY A 708 31.20 -14.58 9.24
N ASP A 709 30.77 -13.38 9.67
CA ASP A 709 31.48 -12.60 10.68
C ASP A 709 31.13 -13.04 12.10
N SER A 710 32.12 -12.99 12.99
CA SER A 710 31.96 -13.33 14.41
C SER A 710 31.71 -12.12 15.32
N GLU A 711 31.81 -10.91 14.77
CA GLU A 711 31.60 -9.63 15.45
C GLU A 711 30.56 -8.82 14.69
N PHE A 712 29.84 -7.94 15.40
CA PHE A 712 28.85 -7.04 14.82
C PHE A 712 29.36 -5.59 14.83
N GLU A 713 28.85 -4.76 13.92
CA GLU A 713 29.09 -3.31 13.93
C GLU A 713 27.89 -2.58 14.54
N VAL A 714 28.17 -1.63 15.44
CA VAL A 714 27.16 -0.71 15.97
C VAL A 714 27.15 0.54 15.11
N VAL A 715 26.00 0.80 14.47
CA VAL A 715 25.79 1.98 13.64
C VAL A 715 25.09 3.05 14.47
N SER A 716 25.69 4.24 14.53
CA SER A 716 25.17 5.35 15.31
C SER A 716 24.00 6.01 14.58
N LEU A 717 22.79 5.83 15.10
CA LEU A 717 21.63 6.60 14.69
C LEU A 717 21.57 7.94 15.44
N LYS A 718 21.12 8.99 14.74
CA LYS A 718 20.87 10.30 15.34
C LYS A 718 19.36 10.57 15.24
N PRO A 719 18.60 10.43 16.33
CA PRO A 719 17.17 10.73 16.31
C PRO A 719 16.91 12.19 15.90
N VAL A 720 15.86 12.40 15.12
CA VAL A 720 15.31 13.72 14.78
C VAL A 720 13.86 13.80 15.25
N ARG A 721 13.17 14.89 14.91
CA ARG A 721 11.75 15.04 15.19
C ARG A 721 11.07 15.44 13.90
N LEU A 722 10.07 14.69 13.47
CA LEU A 722 9.32 15.01 12.26
C LEU A 722 8.63 16.38 12.39
N GLY A 723 8.80 17.23 11.37
CA GLY A 723 8.21 18.56 11.28
C GLY A 723 8.78 19.58 12.27
N GLY A 724 9.82 19.22 13.03
CA GLY A 724 10.50 20.15 13.94
C GLY A 724 11.41 21.12 13.18
N THR A 725 11.41 22.41 13.56
CA THR A 725 12.61 23.21 13.34
C THR A 725 13.69 22.66 14.27
N ASN A 726 14.84 22.23 13.73
CA ASN A 726 15.99 21.73 14.50
C ASN A 726 16.16 22.41 15.87
N PRO A 727 16.49 21.66 16.95
CA PRO A 727 16.61 22.20 18.31
C PRO A 727 17.61 23.36 18.46
#